data_AF-A0A2G6IVH3-F1
#
_entry.id   AF-A0A2G6IVH3-F1
#
_cell.length_a   1.000
_cell.length_b   1.000
_cell.length_c   1.000
_cell.angle_alpha   90.00
_cell.angle_beta   90.00
_cell.angle_gamma   90.00
#
_symmetry.space_group_name_H-M   'P 1'
#
loop_
_entity.id
_entity.type
_entity.pdbx_description
1 polymer ?
#
loop_
_entity_poly.entity_id
_entity_poly.type
_entity_poly.pdbx_seq_one_letter_code
_entity_poly.pdbx_strand_id
1 'polypeptide(L)'
;MTYPHGGADEIWRDGVGAAHNPRKAEIRAWGREIETAVGAPLVRYNALKDALESTRAATDVGTLWNIAGAAYEECAPGAADFEFLTAGGVKLRPQNGTIRNVALPPRPAKATAVSLAEAVAMSRDLTAMGGYAALAGVTGGNAYADYTVTNSGDDPENPQPGSLRWAIEQAREAGGGVINIHPDYRQFEFHLRGPIYVPANITIAAMGRNARFFAPHDFNFLRLEKENIILRCLSIKGVAAEGAGSGDLPPGAESGGDLLRVDAAQAGRTWVSECTIAGAPGDGMCDIVTLGRPVIKRRTSFDRCLFLGPSPRGILIGSLYCSENDDAAYCEAALTTTPQIEVDFQNCAFVGVGERAPKVTLLGRADMIGCVNILQDQDDRATGNVCSAYGAKSYTGGQLYANGCIGMSWRGAGRIAYGAHLPQGSVAWGTVAANGEGAARVVGSYIKAGVTIAERNAGNVADPVYPFAGPLITDTPAGHQARIEEVLGTAGAERISPLAGQFMFVDGETSIADGVRAHGIGAAGGGLWVRFGYEARTERAPAPPAGRVELRLSADEVATVTPPALAGTLFLFRNYKTSPDHTRSGGVYYDVGTSPTGLELTNGTGSKFDVVSDIDLNATPGADGNVTLSIRSGAIQIENRSGGASDFLIIFGAV
;
A
#
# COMPACT_ATOMS: atom_id res chain seq x y z
N MET A 1 17.66 38.32 7.99
CA MET A 1 16.55 39.30 7.99
C MET A 1 16.61 40.10 6.69
N THR A 2 15.49 40.34 6.02
CA THR A 2 15.42 41.11 4.77
C THR A 2 15.03 42.57 5.02
N TYR A 3 15.80 43.52 4.48
CA TYR A 3 15.52 44.95 4.65
C TYR A 3 14.39 45.36 3.70
N PRO A 4 13.30 45.99 4.18
CA PRO A 4 12.13 46.27 3.34
C PRO A 4 12.36 47.37 2.29
N HIS A 5 13.52 48.00 2.27
CA HIS A 5 13.84 49.08 1.32
C HIS A 5 15.10 48.72 0.54
N GLY A 6 14.89 48.18 -0.66
CA GLY A 6 15.89 47.53 -1.52
C GLY A 6 17.23 48.26 -1.59
N GLY A 7 18.31 47.51 -1.32
CA GLY A 7 19.69 47.99 -1.38
C GLY A 7 20.70 47.09 -0.68
N ALA A 8 20.25 46.22 0.24
CA ALA A 8 21.07 45.16 0.83
C ALA A 8 20.22 43.89 1.02
N ASP A 9 20.74 42.75 0.57
CA ASP A 9 20.07 41.44 0.72
C ASP A 9 20.05 40.97 2.18
N GLU A 10 20.91 41.54 3.03
CA GLU A 10 21.07 41.20 4.45
C GLU A 10 21.16 42.46 5.34
N ILE A 11 20.39 42.49 6.43
CA ILE A 11 20.27 43.70 7.28
C ILE A 11 21.46 43.92 8.21
N TRP A 12 22.05 42.87 8.78
CA TRP A 12 23.05 43.02 9.86
C TRP A 12 23.66 41.66 10.25
N ARG A 13 24.99 41.60 10.35
CA ARG A 13 25.77 40.55 11.03
C ARG A 13 27.04 41.19 11.60
N ASP A 14 27.22 41.16 12.92
CA ASP A 14 28.31 41.91 13.55
C ASP A 14 29.67 41.41 13.05
N GLY A 15 30.48 42.31 12.47
CA GLY A 15 31.80 41.99 11.92
C GLY A 15 31.87 41.23 10.59
N VAL A 16 30.77 41.07 9.83
CA VAL A 16 30.77 40.33 8.55
C VAL A 16 30.38 41.21 7.35
N GLY A 17 31.37 41.51 6.50
CA GLY A 17 31.18 41.89 5.09
C GLY A 17 30.47 43.23 4.81
N ALA A 18 29.78 43.27 3.67
CA ALA A 18 29.08 44.45 3.13
C ALA A 18 27.64 44.63 3.68
N ALA A 19 27.30 43.92 4.75
CA ALA A 19 25.98 44.03 5.38
C ALA A 19 25.75 45.45 5.90
N HIS A 20 24.52 45.94 5.80
CA HIS A 20 24.17 47.26 6.34
C HIS A 20 24.43 47.27 7.86
N ASN A 21 24.99 48.35 8.40
CA ASN A 21 25.15 48.51 9.85
C ASN A 21 24.14 49.56 10.34
N PRO A 22 22.99 49.13 10.90
CA PRO A 22 21.93 50.04 11.30
C PRO A 22 22.46 51.07 12.30
N ARG A 23 22.23 52.36 12.06
CA ARG A 23 22.73 53.43 12.95
C ARG A 23 22.09 53.41 14.34
N LYS A 24 20.86 52.92 14.46
CA LYS A 24 20.11 52.84 15.74
C LYS A 24 20.61 51.69 16.60
N ALA A 25 20.91 51.98 17.87
CA ALA A 25 21.51 51.01 18.78
C ALA A 25 20.55 49.87 19.15
N GLU A 26 19.25 50.16 19.17
CA GLU A 26 18.16 49.23 19.49
C GLU A 26 18.03 48.13 18.43
N ILE A 27 18.19 48.47 17.16
CA ILE A 27 18.16 47.49 16.05
C ILE A 27 19.37 46.57 16.12
N ARG A 28 20.55 47.11 16.48
CA ARG A 28 21.75 46.29 16.69
C ARG A 28 21.62 45.38 17.92
N ALA A 29 20.96 45.84 18.97
CA ALA A 29 20.69 45.03 20.17
C ALA A 29 19.73 43.88 19.84
N TRP A 30 18.62 44.18 19.16
CA TRP A 30 17.65 43.18 18.71
C TRP A 30 18.28 42.16 17.72
N GLY A 31 19.13 42.63 16.81
CA GLY A 31 19.90 41.76 15.94
C GLY A 31 20.78 40.78 16.74
N ARG A 32 21.51 41.26 17.75
CA ARG A 32 22.34 40.41 18.64
C ARG A 32 21.50 39.37 19.38
N GLU A 33 20.33 39.76 19.85
CA GLU A 33 19.40 38.84 20.54
C GLU A 33 18.95 37.71 19.61
N ILE A 34 18.62 38.03 18.36
CA ILE A 34 18.23 37.02 17.37
C ILE A 34 19.41 36.16 16.94
N GLU A 35 20.59 36.72 16.71
CA GLU A 35 21.79 35.92 16.42
C GLU A 35 22.15 34.98 17.58
N THR A 36 21.99 35.44 18.81
CA THR A 36 22.19 34.62 20.01
C THR A 36 21.14 33.52 20.10
N ALA A 37 19.86 33.85 19.85
CA ALA A 37 18.76 32.90 19.88
C ALA A 37 18.83 31.85 18.76
N VAL A 38 19.35 32.22 17.59
CA VAL A 38 19.45 31.33 16.42
C VAL A 38 20.81 30.60 16.36
N GLY A 39 21.84 31.12 17.03
CA GLY A 39 23.18 30.53 17.06
C GLY A 39 23.20 29.09 17.59
N ALA A 40 22.55 28.84 18.74
CA ALA A 40 22.49 27.48 19.31
C ALA A 40 21.66 26.51 18.43
N PRO A 41 20.47 26.87 17.91
CA PRO A 41 19.76 26.06 16.92
C PRO A 41 20.52 25.82 15.62
N LEU A 42 21.23 26.82 15.08
CA LEU A 42 21.97 26.69 13.82
C LEU A 42 23.21 25.79 13.98
N VAL A 43 23.92 25.90 15.11
CA VAL A 43 25.01 24.97 15.45
C VAL A 43 24.47 23.55 15.58
N ARG A 44 23.32 23.35 16.23
CA ARG A 44 22.65 22.04 16.30
C ARG A 44 22.23 21.53 14.92
N TYR A 45 21.65 22.38 14.07
CA TYR A 45 21.25 22.02 12.71
C TYR A 45 22.46 21.60 11.85
N ASN A 46 23.55 22.37 11.87
CA ASN A 46 24.75 22.05 11.12
C ASN A 46 25.43 20.78 11.66
N ALA A 47 25.51 20.61 12.98
CA ALA A 47 26.01 19.36 13.57
C ALA A 47 25.15 18.15 13.17
N LEU A 48 23.81 18.31 13.12
CA LEU A 48 22.90 17.26 12.68
C LEU A 48 23.07 16.96 11.19
N LYS A 49 23.24 18.00 10.35
CA LYS A 49 23.49 17.89 8.91
C LYS A 49 24.81 17.20 8.64
N ASP A 50 25.90 17.63 9.27
CA ASP A 50 27.23 17.03 9.15
C ASP A 50 27.24 15.58 9.68
N ALA A 51 26.50 15.31 10.76
CA ALA A 51 26.26 13.95 11.24
C ALA A 51 25.50 13.11 10.21
N LEU A 52 24.46 13.65 9.55
CA LEU A 52 23.68 12.96 8.51
C LEU A 52 24.51 12.70 7.24
N GLU A 53 25.30 13.68 6.81
CA GLU A 53 26.15 13.59 5.63
C GLU A 53 27.34 12.64 5.87
N SER A 54 27.91 12.63 7.07
CA SER A 54 28.91 11.63 7.47
C SER A 54 28.33 10.23 7.69
N THR A 55 27.08 10.07 8.16
CA THR A 55 26.41 8.75 8.21
C THR A 55 26.02 8.23 6.82
N ARG A 56 25.76 9.11 5.85
CA ARG A 56 25.60 8.69 4.45
C ARG A 56 26.89 8.15 3.84
N ALA A 57 28.05 8.60 4.32
CA ALA A 57 29.36 8.14 3.86
C ALA A 57 29.91 6.95 4.67
N ALA A 58 29.48 6.77 5.92
CA ALA A 58 29.95 5.71 6.81
C ALA A 58 28.98 4.53 6.87
N THR A 59 29.30 3.46 6.15
CA THR A 59 28.61 2.16 6.16
C THR A 59 28.76 1.37 7.46
N ASP A 60 29.13 2.00 8.59
CA ASP A 60 29.43 1.28 9.84
C ASP A 60 28.47 1.64 10.98
N VAL A 61 27.62 0.66 11.28
CA VAL A 61 26.49 0.65 12.22
C VAL A 61 26.94 0.84 13.68
N GLY A 62 28.23 0.65 14.00
CA GLY A 62 28.75 0.77 15.36
C GLY A 62 28.69 2.18 15.97
N THR A 63 28.77 3.23 15.15
CA THR A 63 28.83 4.62 15.66
C THR A 63 27.47 5.14 16.12
N LEU A 64 26.37 4.64 15.52
CA LEU A 64 25.00 4.98 15.90
C LEU A 64 24.64 4.43 17.30
N TRP A 65 25.26 3.32 17.71
CA TRP A 65 25.01 2.68 19.00
C TRP A 65 25.51 3.52 20.19
N ASN A 66 26.66 4.17 20.05
CA ASN A 66 27.29 4.90 21.15
C ASN A 66 26.60 6.24 21.47
N ILE A 67 25.89 6.84 20.51
CA ILE A 67 25.16 8.09 20.72
C ILE A 67 23.78 7.84 21.34
N ALA A 68 23.12 6.72 20.97
CA ALA A 68 21.83 6.35 21.55
C ALA A 68 21.95 5.80 22.98
N GLY A 69 23.03 5.06 23.29
CA GLY A 69 23.27 4.49 24.62
C GLY A 69 23.51 5.54 25.71
N ALA A 70 24.04 6.72 25.37
CA ALA A 70 24.30 7.79 26.34
C ALA A 70 23.05 8.59 26.73
N ALA A 71 21.94 8.43 26.01
CA ALA A 71 20.69 9.17 26.30
C ALA A 71 19.67 8.36 27.12
N TYR A 72 19.95 7.08 27.43
CA TYR A 72 18.96 6.14 27.97
C TYR A 72 19.18 5.76 29.45
N GLU A 73 20.18 6.33 30.15
CA GLU A 73 20.49 5.96 31.54
C GLU A 73 19.70 6.74 32.63
N GLU A 74 18.72 7.57 32.28
CA GLU A 74 17.85 8.25 33.25
C GLU A 74 16.35 8.03 32.95
N CYS A 75 15.81 6.83 33.23
CA CYS A 75 14.39 6.63 33.57
C CYS A 75 14.17 5.28 34.29
N ALA A 76 13.43 5.34 35.39
CA ALA A 76 13.17 4.24 36.33
C ALA A 76 12.23 3.14 35.77
N PRO A 77 12.24 1.92 36.31
CA PRO A 77 11.59 0.75 35.71
C PRO A 77 10.13 0.61 36.16
N GLY A 78 9.21 0.38 35.21
CA GLY A 78 7.85 0.01 35.58
C GLY A 78 6.76 0.17 34.51
N ALA A 79 6.95 -0.32 33.29
CA ALA A 79 5.88 -0.76 32.37
C ALA A 79 6.55 -1.45 31.17
N ALA A 80 5.83 -2.32 30.47
CA ALA A 80 6.36 -3.05 29.33
C ALA A 80 6.78 -2.10 28.19
N ASP A 81 8.08 -2.05 27.86
CA ASP A 81 8.60 -1.24 26.77
C ASP A 81 8.52 -2.00 25.43
N PHE A 82 7.85 -1.39 24.45
CA PHE A 82 8.03 -1.70 23.05
C PHE A 82 9.21 -0.86 22.53
N GLU A 83 10.31 -1.52 22.18
CA GLU A 83 11.48 -0.86 21.61
C GLU A 83 11.45 -1.02 20.07
N PHE A 84 11.02 0.02 19.35
CA PHE A 84 11.10 0.05 17.89
C PHE A 84 12.47 0.55 17.45
N LEU A 85 13.30 -0.33 16.89
CA LEU A 85 14.52 0.08 16.20
C LEU A 85 14.25 0.32 14.71
N THR A 86 14.57 1.53 14.25
CA THR A 86 14.70 1.85 12.83
C THR A 86 15.87 1.08 12.21
N ALA A 87 15.59 0.42 11.08
CA ALA A 87 16.50 -0.31 10.20
C ALA A 87 17.18 -1.56 10.80
N GLY A 88 16.50 -2.72 10.75
CA GLY A 88 17.21 -4.01 10.77
C GLY A 88 16.49 -5.22 11.39
N GLY A 89 15.44 -5.04 12.19
CA GLY A 89 14.71 -6.16 12.76
C GLY A 89 13.85 -5.78 13.95
N VAL A 90 12.78 -6.53 14.17
CA VAL A 90 11.91 -6.43 15.35
C VAL A 90 12.41 -7.41 16.40
N LYS A 91 12.66 -6.96 17.63
CA LYS A 91 12.85 -7.86 18.78
C LYS A 91 11.49 -8.18 19.38
N LEU A 92 11.09 -9.45 19.34
CA LEU A 92 9.99 -9.96 20.17
C LEU A 92 10.60 -10.50 21.47
N ARG A 93 10.14 -10.00 22.63
CA ARG A 93 10.40 -10.64 23.93
C ARG A 93 9.27 -11.64 24.21
N PRO A 94 9.53 -12.96 24.25
CA PRO A 94 8.62 -13.86 24.93
C PRO A 94 8.63 -13.56 26.43
N GLN A 95 7.50 -13.78 27.12
CA GLN A 95 7.36 -13.56 28.58
C GLN A 95 8.39 -14.35 29.42
N ASN A 96 9.07 -15.34 28.85
CA ASN A 96 10.00 -16.23 29.56
C ASN A 96 11.49 -16.00 29.21
N GLY A 97 11.89 -14.74 29.01
CA GLY A 97 13.25 -14.29 29.36
C GLY A 97 14.42 -14.61 28.41
N THR A 98 14.19 -15.09 27.19
CA THR A 98 15.28 -15.22 26.19
C THR A 98 15.01 -14.34 24.97
N ILE A 99 15.79 -13.26 24.80
CA ILE A 99 15.76 -12.42 23.60
C ILE A 99 16.45 -13.21 22.48
N ARG A 100 15.68 -13.74 21.53
CA ARG A 100 16.25 -14.21 20.26
C ARG A 100 16.38 -13.02 19.32
N ASN A 101 17.60 -12.66 18.97
CA ASN A 101 17.85 -11.81 17.82
C ASN A 101 17.46 -12.60 16.58
N VAL A 102 16.28 -12.33 16.02
CA VAL A 102 15.96 -12.76 14.67
C VAL A 102 16.69 -11.80 13.75
N ALA A 103 17.96 -12.09 13.47
CA ALA A 103 18.66 -11.45 12.38
C ALA A 103 17.94 -11.90 11.10
N LEU A 104 17.10 -11.02 10.54
CA LEU A 104 16.61 -11.24 9.19
C LEU A 104 17.83 -11.25 8.29
N PRO A 105 18.06 -12.28 7.46
CA PRO A 105 19.14 -12.25 6.50
C PRO A 105 19.00 -10.96 5.67
N PRO A 106 20.12 -10.28 5.34
CA PRO A 106 20.07 -9.08 4.51
C PRO A 106 19.37 -9.44 3.20
N ARG A 107 18.13 -8.99 3.05
CA ARG A 107 17.35 -9.26 1.85
C ARG A 107 18.09 -8.60 0.68
N PRO A 108 18.23 -9.28 -0.48
CA PRO A 108 18.82 -8.64 -1.64
C PRO A 108 18.04 -7.36 -1.92
N ALA A 109 18.71 -6.21 -1.80
CA ALA A 109 18.07 -4.93 -2.00
C ALA A 109 17.60 -4.88 -3.45
N LYS A 110 16.29 -4.68 -3.65
CA LYS A 110 15.75 -4.44 -4.99
C LYS A 110 16.45 -3.23 -5.59
N ALA A 111 17.10 -3.40 -6.73
CA ALA A 111 17.76 -2.31 -7.43
C ALA A 111 16.75 -1.14 -7.62
N THR A 112 17.20 0.07 -7.31
CA THR A 112 16.40 1.29 -7.40
C THR A 112 17.26 2.38 -8.01
N ALA A 113 16.80 3.02 -9.07
CA ALA A 113 17.46 4.18 -9.63
C ALA A 113 17.34 5.37 -8.68
N VAL A 114 18.45 6.09 -8.45
CA VAL A 114 18.47 7.33 -7.65
C VAL A 114 18.68 8.57 -8.52
N SER A 115 18.79 8.40 -9.84
CA SER A 115 18.85 9.49 -10.83
C SER A 115 18.18 9.09 -12.13
N LEU A 116 17.77 10.08 -12.94
CA LEU A 116 17.14 9.82 -14.24
C LEU A 116 18.05 9.02 -15.19
N ALA A 117 19.37 9.29 -15.18
CA ALA A 117 20.33 8.57 -16.03
C ALA A 117 20.39 7.07 -15.67
N GLU A 118 20.41 6.75 -14.37
CA GLU A 118 20.32 5.36 -13.91
C GLU A 118 18.98 4.73 -14.27
N ALA A 119 17.87 5.46 -14.14
CA ALA A 119 16.55 4.96 -14.49
C ALA A 119 16.47 4.57 -15.97
N VAL A 120 16.99 5.41 -16.87
CA VAL A 120 17.08 5.14 -18.31
C VAL A 120 17.97 3.94 -18.62
N ALA A 121 19.12 3.82 -17.96
CA ALA A 121 20.01 2.66 -18.15
C ALA A 121 19.33 1.36 -17.70
N MET A 122 18.71 1.37 -16.53
CA MET A 122 17.98 0.22 -15.98
C MET A 122 16.74 -0.15 -16.81
N SER A 123 15.98 0.82 -17.31
CA SER A 123 14.79 0.56 -18.15
C SER A 123 15.14 -0.12 -19.46
N ARG A 124 16.33 0.18 -20.01
CA ARG A 124 16.85 -0.39 -21.25
C ARG A 124 17.57 -1.72 -21.07
N ASP A 125 17.97 -2.06 -19.84
CA ASP A 125 18.59 -3.34 -19.53
C ASP A 125 17.56 -4.48 -19.56
N LEU A 126 17.68 -5.33 -20.58
CA LEU A 126 16.84 -6.52 -20.79
C LEU A 126 17.58 -7.82 -20.44
N THR A 127 18.76 -7.77 -19.83
CA THR A 127 19.60 -8.96 -19.59
C THR A 127 18.95 -9.98 -18.65
N ALA A 128 18.07 -9.53 -17.76
CA ALA A 128 17.32 -10.38 -16.85
C ALA A 128 16.01 -10.95 -17.46
N MET A 129 15.66 -10.58 -18.70
CA MET A 129 14.44 -11.05 -19.34
C MET A 129 14.58 -12.53 -19.74
N GLY A 130 13.69 -13.36 -19.22
CA GLY A 130 13.59 -14.78 -19.56
C GLY A 130 12.26 -15.12 -20.25
N GLY A 131 11.97 -16.42 -20.32
CA GLY A 131 10.61 -16.88 -20.62
C GLY A 131 10.14 -16.68 -22.05
N TYR A 132 8.82 -16.61 -22.21
CA TYR A 132 8.18 -16.36 -23.48
C TYR A 132 8.46 -14.98 -24.06
N ALA A 133 8.74 -13.96 -23.23
CA ALA A 133 9.12 -12.63 -23.66
C ALA A 133 10.50 -12.63 -24.33
N ALA A 134 11.49 -13.28 -23.73
CA ALA A 134 12.80 -13.47 -24.36
C ALA A 134 12.69 -14.29 -25.64
N LEU A 135 11.92 -15.39 -25.61
CA LEU A 135 11.68 -16.23 -26.80
C LEU A 135 10.99 -15.46 -27.94
N ALA A 136 10.13 -14.50 -27.61
CA ALA A 136 9.43 -13.66 -28.59
C ALA A 136 10.22 -12.40 -28.99
N GLY A 137 11.46 -12.25 -28.50
CA GLY A 137 12.32 -11.11 -28.79
C GLY A 137 11.71 -9.77 -28.39
N VAL A 138 11.14 -9.68 -27.19
CA VAL A 138 10.59 -8.42 -26.66
C VAL A 138 11.71 -7.39 -26.50
N THR A 139 11.52 -6.20 -27.03
CA THR A 139 12.45 -5.06 -26.90
C THR A 139 11.79 -3.82 -26.33
N GLY A 140 10.45 -3.79 -26.26
CA GLY A 140 9.69 -2.63 -25.82
C GLY A 140 10.02 -1.40 -26.65
N GLY A 141 10.31 -0.30 -25.97
CA GLY A 141 10.71 0.97 -26.56
C GLY A 141 12.19 1.16 -26.83
N ASN A 142 13.05 0.14 -26.66
CA ASN A 142 14.51 0.34 -26.67
C ASN A 142 15.09 0.95 -27.95
N ALA A 143 14.41 0.86 -29.10
CA ALA A 143 14.85 1.48 -30.35
C ALA A 143 14.42 2.96 -30.49
N TYR A 144 13.67 3.50 -29.53
CA TYR A 144 13.00 4.79 -29.60
C TYR A 144 13.52 5.76 -28.54
N ALA A 145 13.01 7.00 -28.60
CA ALA A 145 13.37 8.08 -27.69
C ALA A 145 12.91 7.80 -26.24
N ASP A 146 13.59 8.44 -25.30
CA ASP A 146 13.19 8.46 -23.89
C ASP A 146 12.24 9.63 -23.61
N TYR A 147 11.15 9.34 -22.91
CA TYR A 147 10.19 10.32 -22.40
C TYR A 147 10.20 10.25 -20.87
N THR A 148 10.13 11.41 -20.21
CA THR A 148 10.19 11.47 -18.74
C THR A 148 8.89 11.98 -18.17
N VAL A 149 8.35 11.25 -17.19
CA VAL A 149 7.18 11.65 -16.41
C VAL A 149 7.64 12.38 -15.15
N THR A 150 7.20 13.62 -14.99
CA THR A 150 7.61 14.55 -13.92
C THR A 150 6.45 15.04 -13.06
N ASN A 151 5.20 14.77 -13.45
CA ASN A 151 4.02 14.99 -12.61
C ASN A 151 3.03 13.81 -12.68
N SER A 152 2.17 13.70 -11.68
CA SER A 152 1.17 12.62 -11.57
C SER A 152 -0.22 12.99 -12.09
N GLY A 153 -0.35 14.12 -12.82
CA GLY A 153 -1.62 14.54 -13.38
C GLY A 153 -2.16 13.51 -14.37
N ASP A 154 -3.47 13.30 -14.36
CA ASP A 154 -4.17 12.47 -15.34
C ASP A 154 -5.36 13.22 -15.91
N ASP A 155 -5.27 13.57 -17.19
CA ASP A 155 -6.37 14.17 -17.96
C ASP A 155 -6.44 13.45 -19.31
N PRO A 156 -7.50 12.65 -19.57
CA PRO A 156 -7.62 11.89 -20.80
C PRO A 156 -7.93 12.77 -22.02
N GLU A 157 -8.49 13.96 -21.82
CA GLU A 157 -8.88 14.87 -22.92
C GLU A 157 -7.76 15.87 -23.24
N ASN A 158 -7.04 16.31 -22.22
CA ASN A 158 -5.95 17.29 -22.36
C ASN A 158 -4.73 16.89 -21.52
N PRO A 159 -3.98 15.85 -21.93
CA PRO A 159 -2.85 15.34 -21.16
C PRO A 159 -1.73 16.39 -21.05
N GLN A 160 -1.45 16.82 -19.82
CA GLN A 160 -0.49 17.88 -19.54
C GLN A 160 0.96 17.42 -19.81
N PRO A 161 1.85 18.28 -20.35
CA PRO A 161 3.26 17.96 -20.49
C PRO A 161 3.89 17.42 -19.19
N GLY A 162 4.70 16.36 -19.32
CA GLY A 162 5.31 15.67 -18.18
C GLY A 162 4.38 14.72 -17.42
N SER A 163 3.09 14.61 -17.77
CA SER A 163 2.21 13.54 -17.28
C SER A 163 2.49 12.20 -17.98
N LEU A 164 2.00 11.11 -17.40
CA LEU A 164 2.12 9.79 -18.02
C LEU A 164 1.35 9.71 -19.35
N ARG A 165 0.10 10.19 -19.41
CA ARG A 165 -0.67 10.18 -20.67
C ARG A 165 0.04 10.97 -21.75
N TRP A 166 0.55 12.15 -21.43
CA TRP A 166 1.29 12.95 -22.40
C TRP A 166 2.49 12.20 -22.95
N ALA A 167 3.30 11.57 -22.08
CA ALA A 167 4.44 10.76 -22.52
C ALA A 167 4.02 9.58 -23.41
N ILE A 168 2.89 8.94 -23.11
CA ILE A 168 2.31 7.87 -23.93
C ILE A 168 1.86 8.37 -25.31
N GLU A 169 1.19 9.52 -25.37
CA GLU A 169 0.78 10.13 -26.64
C GLU A 169 1.99 10.49 -27.51
N GLN A 170 3.03 11.10 -26.91
CA GLN A 170 4.25 11.44 -27.64
C GLN A 170 4.99 10.19 -28.14
N ALA A 171 5.08 9.13 -27.33
CA ALA A 171 5.64 7.86 -27.77
C ALA A 171 4.80 7.22 -28.89
N ARG A 172 3.46 7.30 -28.81
CA ARG A 172 2.55 6.78 -29.84
C ARG A 172 2.76 7.48 -31.18
N GLU A 173 2.83 8.82 -31.18
CA GLU A 173 3.10 9.62 -32.38
C GLU A 173 4.46 9.27 -33.02
N ALA A 174 5.46 8.94 -32.19
CA ALA A 174 6.78 8.50 -32.64
C ALA A 174 6.86 7.01 -33.04
N GLY A 175 5.78 6.25 -32.87
CA GLY A 175 5.72 4.81 -33.15
C GLY A 175 6.34 3.90 -32.08
N GLY A 176 6.74 4.46 -30.94
CA GLY A 176 7.33 3.76 -29.79
C GLY A 176 8.06 4.71 -28.84
N GLY A 177 8.49 4.23 -27.67
CA GLY A 177 9.21 5.04 -26.69
C GLY A 177 9.56 4.34 -25.39
N VAL A 178 10.60 4.82 -24.70
CA VAL A 178 10.92 4.43 -23.32
C VAL A 178 10.42 5.52 -22.38
N ILE A 179 9.34 5.25 -21.65
CA ILE A 179 8.75 6.15 -20.67
C ILE A 179 9.34 5.84 -19.29
N ASN A 180 10.09 6.79 -18.76
CA ASN A 180 10.70 6.74 -17.44
C ASN A 180 9.95 7.63 -16.46
N ILE A 181 9.50 7.06 -15.34
CA ILE A 181 8.97 7.85 -14.23
C ILE A 181 10.15 8.34 -13.39
N HIS A 182 10.24 9.67 -13.22
CA HIS A 182 11.42 10.31 -12.65
C HIS A 182 11.69 9.82 -11.21
N PRO A 183 12.92 9.39 -10.86
CA PRO A 183 13.18 8.78 -9.55
C PRO A 183 13.26 9.77 -8.38
N ASP A 184 13.62 11.04 -8.62
CA ASP A 184 13.86 12.01 -7.53
C ASP A 184 12.61 12.44 -6.75
N TYR A 185 11.41 12.19 -7.29
CA TYR A 185 10.18 12.48 -6.58
C TYR A 185 9.86 11.32 -5.64
N ARG A 186 9.63 11.65 -4.35
CA ARG A 186 9.47 10.64 -3.29
C ARG A 186 8.41 9.60 -3.65
N GLN A 187 7.26 10.01 -4.19
CA GLN A 187 6.18 9.14 -4.69
C GLN A 187 5.39 9.84 -5.82
N PHE A 188 5.04 9.07 -6.85
CA PHE A 188 4.04 9.40 -7.87
C PHE A 188 2.79 8.59 -7.61
N GLU A 189 1.68 9.27 -7.36
CA GLU A 189 0.37 8.65 -7.21
C GLU A 189 -0.50 9.11 -8.38
N PHE A 190 -0.65 8.23 -9.37
CA PHE A 190 -1.48 8.46 -10.55
C PHE A 190 -2.91 8.08 -10.23
N HIS A 191 -3.78 9.08 -10.08
CA HIS A 191 -5.22 8.89 -9.93
C HIS A 191 -5.87 8.93 -11.32
N LEU A 192 -6.02 7.76 -11.93
CA LEU A 192 -6.51 7.60 -13.28
C LEU A 192 -7.97 8.05 -13.38
N ARG A 193 -8.28 8.85 -14.40
CA ARG A 193 -9.65 9.27 -14.76
C ARG A 193 -10.27 8.40 -15.85
N GLY A 194 -9.51 7.45 -16.38
CA GLY A 194 -9.98 6.45 -17.34
C GLY A 194 -8.88 5.45 -17.69
N PRO A 195 -9.16 4.44 -18.53
CA PRO A 195 -8.17 3.49 -18.99
C PRO A 195 -6.96 4.14 -19.69
N ILE A 196 -5.78 3.55 -19.53
CA ILE A 196 -4.60 3.88 -20.33
C ILE A 196 -4.41 2.79 -21.39
N TYR A 197 -4.54 3.17 -22.65
CA TYR A 197 -4.26 2.31 -23.81
C TYR A 197 -2.78 2.40 -24.18
N VAL A 198 -2.06 1.30 -23.96
CA VAL A 198 -0.61 1.23 -24.15
C VAL A 198 -0.33 0.87 -25.63
N PRO A 199 0.39 1.73 -26.39
CA PRO A 199 0.67 1.49 -27.80
C PRO A 199 1.76 0.43 -28.00
N ALA A 200 2.05 0.09 -29.26
CA ALA A 200 3.13 -0.82 -29.59
C ALA A 200 4.51 -0.23 -29.28
N ASN A 201 5.52 -1.08 -29.14
CA ASN A 201 6.94 -0.71 -29.02
C ASN A 201 7.22 0.27 -27.87
N ILE A 202 6.69 -0.03 -26.70
CA ILE A 202 6.79 0.87 -25.55
C ILE A 202 7.34 0.17 -24.32
N THR A 203 8.16 0.91 -23.57
CA THR A 203 8.59 0.53 -22.23
C THR A 203 8.03 1.56 -21.26
N ILE A 204 7.30 1.15 -20.23
CA ILE A 204 6.89 2.03 -19.12
C ILE A 204 7.57 1.53 -17.86
N ALA A 205 8.44 2.35 -17.28
CA ALA A 205 9.29 1.95 -16.16
C ALA A 205 9.31 2.98 -15.03
N ALA A 206 9.17 2.51 -13.79
CA ALA A 206 9.39 3.30 -12.59
C ALA A 206 10.57 2.75 -11.78
N MET A 207 11.79 2.89 -12.30
CA MET A 207 12.99 2.32 -11.67
C MET A 207 13.32 2.94 -10.31
N GLY A 208 12.76 4.11 -9.99
CA GLY A 208 12.76 4.68 -8.63
C GLY A 208 11.84 3.97 -7.63
N ARG A 209 11.01 3.01 -8.08
CA ARG A 209 10.02 2.26 -7.27
C ARG A 209 9.03 3.17 -6.53
N ASN A 210 8.71 4.28 -7.17
CA ASN A 210 7.96 5.39 -6.62
C ASN A 210 6.60 5.58 -7.30
N ALA A 211 6.23 4.75 -8.29
CA ALA A 211 4.98 4.90 -9.04
C ALA A 211 3.86 3.98 -8.54
N ARG A 212 2.73 4.60 -8.17
CA ARG A 212 1.49 3.93 -7.80
C ARG A 212 0.34 4.39 -8.68
N PHE A 213 -0.47 3.45 -9.13
CA PHE A 213 -1.67 3.71 -9.92
C PHE A 213 -2.90 3.39 -9.09
N PHE A 214 -3.82 4.34 -9.06
CA PHE A 214 -5.11 4.26 -8.42
C PHE A 214 -6.18 4.65 -9.43
N ALA A 215 -7.33 3.99 -9.39
CA ALA A 215 -8.52 4.48 -10.06
C ALA A 215 -9.66 4.53 -9.04
N PRO A 216 -10.43 5.62 -8.98
CA PRO A 216 -11.61 5.72 -8.12
C PRO A 216 -12.78 4.87 -8.66
N HIS A 217 -12.69 4.41 -9.90
CA HIS A 217 -13.72 3.62 -10.57
C HIS A 217 -13.16 2.29 -11.07
N ASP A 218 -14.05 1.33 -11.22
CA ASP A 218 -13.75 -0.06 -11.57
C ASP A 218 -13.61 -0.26 -13.08
N PHE A 219 -12.64 0.44 -13.70
CA PHE A 219 -12.30 0.28 -15.13
C PHE A 219 -10.93 -0.36 -15.30
N ASN A 220 -10.62 -0.80 -16.52
CA ASN A 220 -9.32 -1.40 -16.82
C ASN A 220 -8.19 -0.36 -16.71
N PHE A 221 -7.23 -0.48 -15.78
CA PHE A 221 -6.25 0.61 -15.57
C PHE A 221 -5.30 0.71 -16.75
N LEU A 222 -4.62 -0.40 -17.07
CA LEU A 222 -3.71 -0.51 -18.21
C LEU A 222 -4.24 -1.55 -19.20
N ARG A 223 -4.52 -1.14 -20.43
CA ARG A 223 -4.91 -2.04 -21.54
C ARG A 223 -3.76 -2.19 -22.52
N LEU A 224 -3.26 -3.41 -22.66
CA LEU A 224 -2.26 -3.81 -23.64
C LEU A 224 -2.99 -4.46 -24.81
N GLU A 225 -3.17 -3.70 -25.89
CA GLU A 225 -3.88 -4.12 -27.11
C GLU A 225 -2.97 -4.12 -28.34
N LYS A 226 -1.65 -4.02 -28.11
CA LYS A 226 -0.62 -3.94 -29.13
C LYS A 226 0.57 -4.81 -28.76
N GLU A 227 1.55 -4.92 -29.67
CA GLU A 227 2.70 -5.79 -29.49
C GLU A 227 3.94 -5.07 -28.96
N ASN A 228 4.89 -5.85 -28.44
CA ASN A 228 6.21 -5.40 -28.04
C ASN A 228 6.16 -4.37 -26.90
N ILE A 229 5.63 -4.79 -25.76
CA ILE A 229 5.36 -3.92 -24.61
C ILE A 229 6.16 -4.41 -23.40
N ILE A 230 6.78 -3.48 -22.68
CA ILE A 230 7.48 -3.72 -21.43
C ILE A 230 6.85 -2.85 -20.32
N LEU A 231 6.45 -3.46 -19.20
CA LEU A 231 6.05 -2.77 -17.98
C LEU A 231 7.00 -3.15 -16.84
N ARG A 232 7.61 -2.18 -16.16
CA ARG A 232 8.59 -2.47 -15.08
C ARG A 232 8.43 -1.63 -13.84
N CYS A 233 8.54 -2.28 -12.67
CA CYS A 233 8.56 -1.62 -11.37
C CYS A 233 7.32 -0.73 -11.09
N LEU A 234 6.16 -1.06 -11.67
CA LEU A 234 4.91 -0.32 -11.47
C LEU A 234 4.08 -0.95 -10.34
N SER A 235 3.50 -0.13 -9.45
CA SER A 235 2.53 -0.60 -8.46
C SER A 235 1.11 -0.25 -8.89
N ILE A 236 0.33 -1.21 -9.35
CA ILE A 236 -1.05 -1.04 -9.81
C ILE A 236 -1.99 -1.50 -8.70
N LYS A 237 -2.76 -0.57 -8.12
CA LYS A 237 -3.60 -0.83 -6.94
C LYS A 237 -5.07 -0.53 -7.22
N GLY A 238 -5.89 -1.57 -7.20
CA GLY A 238 -7.34 -1.47 -7.20
C GLY A 238 -7.87 -1.12 -5.83
N VAL A 239 -8.78 -0.15 -5.76
CA VAL A 239 -9.61 0.09 -4.57
C VAL A 239 -10.96 -0.55 -4.85
N ALA A 240 -11.54 -1.24 -3.86
CA ALA A 240 -12.89 -1.77 -4.01
C ALA A 240 -13.84 -0.61 -4.36
N ALA A 241 -14.68 -0.79 -5.38
CA ALA A 241 -15.67 0.20 -5.74
C ALA A 241 -16.70 0.33 -4.60
N GLU A 242 -16.45 1.22 -3.64
CA GLU A 242 -17.42 1.57 -2.62
C GLU A 242 -18.53 2.40 -3.27
N GLY A 243 -19.60 1.73 -3.73
CA GLY A 243 -20.87 2.36 -4.00
C GLY A 243 -20.96 3.23 -5.26
N ALA A 244 -20.00 3.17 -6.18
CA ALA A 244 -20.14 3.79 -7.50
C ALA A 244 -21.22 3.03 -8.29
N GLY A 245 -22.46 3.51 -8.25
CA GLY A 245 -23.52 3.03 -9.13
C GLY A 245 -23.06 3.11 -10.58
N SER A 246 -23.46 2.13 -11.41
CA SER A 246 -23.07 1.98 -12.82
C SER A 246 -23.40 3.16 -13.74
N GLY A 247 -23.95 4.26 -13.23
CA GLY A 247 -24.46 5.40 -13.99
C GLY A 247 -23.42 6.47 -14.36
N ASP A 248 -22.32 6.58 -13.60
CA ASP A 248 -21.33 7.67 -13.77
C ASP A 248 -19.94 7.17 -14.22
N LEU A 249 -19.91 6.12 -15.05
CA LEU A 249 -18.64 5.65 -15.60
C LEU A 249 -18.11 6.65 -16.65
N PRO A 250 -16.80 7.00 -16.63
CA PRO A 250 -16.19 7.80 -17.68
C PRO A 250 -16.41 7.16 -19.07
N PRO A 251 -16.47 7.95 -20.16
CA PRO A 251 -16.53 7.40 -21.51
C PRO A 251 -15.42 6.36 -21.76
N GLY A 252 -15.81 5.14 -22.14
CA GLY A 252 -14.89 4.02 -22.38
C GLY A 252 -14.54 3.17 -21.15
N ALA A 253 -15.04 3.53 -19.96
CA ALA A 253 -14.97 2.65 -18.80
C ALA A 253 -16.04 1.55 -18.89
N GLU A 254 -15.59 0.30 -18.90
CA GLU A 254 -16.42 -0.88 -18.69
C GLU A 254 -16.53 -1.11 -17.18
N SER A 255 -17.72 -1.38 -16.64
CA SER A 255 -17.89 -1.85 -15.25
C SER A 255 -17.23 -3.22 -15.08
N GLY A 256 -16.51 -3.46 -13.98
CA GLY A 256 -15.81 -4.74 -13.77
C GLY A 256 -14.45 -4.81 -14.46
N GLY A 257 -13.70 -3.70 -14.48
CA GLY A 257 -12.40 -3.65 -15.13
C GLY A 257 -11.28 -4.34 -14.36
N ASP A 258 -10.34 -4.94 -15.08
CA ASP A 258 -9.13 -5.52 -14.52
C ASP A 258 -8.04 -4.48 -14.27
N LEU A 259 -7.19 -4.68 -13.27
CA LEU A 259 -6.05 -3.76 -13.06
C LEU A 259 -5.08 -3.78 -14.26
N LEU A 260 -4.89 -4.93 -14.89
CA LEU A 260 -4.08 -5.08 -16.09
C LEU A 260 -4.78 -5.99 -17.09
N ARG A 261 -5.08 -5.50 -18.27
CA ARG A 261 -5.67 -6.32 -19.35
C ARG A 261 -4.71 -6.43 -20.52
N VAL A 262 -4.43 -7.66 -20.92
CA VAL A 262 -3.68 -8.02 -22.13
C VAL A 262 -4.68 -8.66 -23.09
N ASP A 263 -5.10 -7.92 -24.11
CA ASP A 263 -6.01 -8.44 -25.13
C ASP A 263 -5.25 -9.39 -26.05
N ALA A 264 -5.38 -10.69 -25.82
CA ALA A 264 -4.69 -11.71 -26.61
C ALA A 264 -5.20 -11.81 -28.07
N ALA A 265 -6.23 -11.06 -28.46
CA ALA A 265 -6.57 -10.92 -29.88
C ALA A 265 -5.48 -10.14 -30.63
N GLN A 266 -4.93 -9.10 -29.99
CA GLN A 266 -4.07 -8.11 -30.63
C GLN A 266 -2.67 -8.04 -30.01
N ALA A 267 -2.58 -8.16 -28.68
CA ALA A 267 -1.34 -8.07 -27.95
C ALA A 267 -0.55 -9.38 -27.98
N GLY A 268 0.76 -9.23 -28.00
CA GLY A 268 1.75 -10.29 -27.94
C GLY A 268 3.13 -9.67 -27.77
N ARG A 269 4.13 -10.49 -27.41
CA ARG A 269 5.48 -9.97 -27.12
C ARG A 269 5.40 -8.97 -25.95
N THR A 270 4.97 -9.44 -24.79
CA THR A 270 4.80 -8.62 -23.58
C THR A 270 5.71 -9.08 -22.46
N TRP A 271 6.35 -8.14 -21.76
CA TRP A 271 7.15 -8.41 -20.57
C TRP A 271 6.72 -7.52 -19.41
N VAL A 272 6.30 -8.13 -18.29
CA VAL A 272 5.93 -7.43 -17.06
C VAL A 272 6.89 -7.85 -15.97
N SER A 273 7.72 -6.93 -15.50
CA SER A 273 8.81 -7.24 -14.57
C SER A 273 8.72 -6.43 -13.30
N GLU A 274 8.81 -7.11 -12.15
CA GLU A 274 8.89 -6.44 -10.85
C GLU A 274 7.71 -5.50 -10.59
N CYS A 275 6.55 -5.77 -11.16
CA CYS A 275 5.33 -5.02 -10.91
C CYS A 275 4.61 -5.56 -9.67
N THR A 276 3.98 -4.69 -8.91
CA THR A 276 2.99 -5.06 -7.90
C THR A 276 1.60 -4.86 -8.50
N ILE A 277 0.78 -5.89 -8.53
CA ILE A 277 -0.64 -5.80 -8.90
C ILE A 277 -1.40 -6.19 -7.64
N ALA A 278 -2.18 -5.27 -7.08
CA ALA A 278 -2.76 -5.47 -5.76
C ALA A 278 -4.15 -4.86 -5.61
N GLY A 279 -4.90 -5.35 -4.62
CA GLY A 279 -6.19 -4.79 -4.23
C GLY A 279 -7.38 -5.65 -4.66
N ALA A 280 -8.56 -5.05 -4.58
CA ALA A 280 -9.87 -5.70 -4.77
C ALA A 280 -10.60 -5.07 -5.98
N PRO A 281 -10.15 -5.33 -7.22
CA PRO A 281 -10.92 -4.89 -8.39
C PRO A 281 -12.32 -5.54 -8.37
N GLY A 282 -13.29 -4.92 -9.02
CA GLY A 282 -14.63 -5.50 -9.13
C GLY A 282 -14.67 -6.76 -9.99
N ASP A 283 -13.68 -6.97 -10.87
CA ASP A 283 -13.44 -8.25 -11.55
C ASP A 283 -12.07 -8.88 -11.22
N GLY A 284 -11.14 -8.96 -12.18
CA GLY A 284 -9.86 -9.62 -12.06
C GLY A 284 -8.70 -8.68 -11.76
N MET A 285 -7.61 -9.21 -11.20
CA MET A 285 -6.36 -8.45 -11.09
C MET A 285 -5.70 -8.31 -12.47
N CYS A 286 -5.74 -9.37 -13.28
CA CYS A 286 -5.16 -9.34 -14.61
C CYS A 286 -5.83 -10.33 -15.56
N ASP A 287 -6.25 -9.87 -16.74
CA ASP A 287 -6.77 -10.78 -17.76
C ASP A 287 -5.85 -10.82 -18.98
N ILE A 288 -5.56 -12.03 -19.46
CA ILE A 288 -4.79 -12.31 -20.67
C ILE A 288 -5.67 -13.17 -21.56
N VAL A 289 -6.69 -12.51 -22.10
CA VAL A 289 -7.85 -13.19 -22.71
C VAL A 289 -8.17 -12.65 -24.08
N THR A 290 -8.91 -13.45 -24.83
CA THR A 290 -9.53 -13.05 -26.09
C THR A 290 -10.87 -13.76 -26.23
N LEU A 291 -11.84 -13.10 -26.85
CA LEU A 291 -13.13 -13.71 -27.19
C LEU A 291 -13.05 -14.57 -28.47
N GLY A 292 -11.99 -14.37 -29.26
CA GLY A 292 -11.80 -15.06 -30.54
C GLY A 292 -10.87 -16.27 -30.46
N ARG A 293 -10.58 -16.83 -31.65
CA ARG A 293 -9.49 -17.79 -31.84
C ARG A 293 -8.25 -17.03 -32.33
N PRO A 294 -7.22 -16.82 -31.50
CA PRO A 294 -5.99 -16.20 -31.95
C PRO A 294 -5.32 -17.10 -33.00
N VAL A 295 -4.97 -16.50 -34.13
CA VAL A 295 -4.31 -17.19 -35.26
C VAL A 295 -2.78 -17.17 -35.16
N ILE A 296 -2.24 -16.33 -34.27
CA ILE A 296 -0.81 -16.15 -34.03
C ILE A 296 -0.55 -16.38 -32.55
N LYS A 297 0.57 -17.05 -32.25
CA LYS A 297 1.02 -17.24 -30.87
C LYS A 297 1.24 -15.90 -30.18
N ARG A 298 0.54 -15.69 -29.06
CA ARG A 298 0.70 -14.57 -28.15
C ARG A 298 1.52 -15.01 -26.96
N ARG A 299 2.51 -14.20 -26.61
CA ARG A 299 3.53 -14.51 -25.61
C ARG A 299 3.67 -13.39 -24.61
N THR A 300 3.54 -13.74 -23.33
CA THR A 300 3.64 -12.80 -22.22
C THR A 300 4.47 -13.42 -21.10
N SER A 301 5.43 -12.69 -20.55
CA SER A 301 6.16 -13.11 -19.34
C SER A 301 5.89 -12.15 -18.19
N PHE A 302 5.69 -12.73 -17.02
CA PHE A 302 5.74 -12.04 -15.74
C PHE A 302 6.95 -12.54 -14.97
N ASP A 303 7.87 -11.67 -14.58
CA ASP A 303 8.98 -12.05 -13.71
C ASP A 303 9.07 -11.16 -12.48
N ARG A 304 9.35 -11.78 -11.33
CA ARG A 304 9.45 -11.11 -10.02
C ARG A 304 8.24 -10.21 -9.74
N CYS A 305 7.04 -10.55 -10.21
CA CYS A 305 5.84 -9.77 -9.94
C CYS A 305 5.19 -10.19 -8.63
N LEU A 306 4.54 -9.24 -7.93
CA LEU A 306 3.77 -9.50 -6.72
C LEU A 306 2.28 -9.28 -6.99
N PHE A 307 1.51 -10.35 -6.88
CA PHE A 307 0.05 -10.33 -6.91
C PHE A 307 -0.47 -10.40 -5.47
N LEU A 308 -0.98 -9.29 -4.96
CA LEU A 308 -1.37 -9.16 -3.56
C LEU A 308 -2.86 -8.89 -3.42
N GLY A 309 -3.57 -9.80 -2.75
CA GLY A 309 -4.97 -9.63 -2.42
C GLY A 309 -5.24 -8.61 -1.30
N PRO A 310 -6.52 -8.42 -0.92
CA PRO A 310 -7.63 -9.31 -1.23
C PRO A 310 -8.25 -9.03 -2.61
N SER A 311 -8.07 -9.93 -3.59
CA SER A 311 -8.89 -9.92 -4.82
C SER A 311 -9.66 -11.22 -4.90
N PRO A 312 -10.97 -11.21 -5.16
CA PRO A 312 -11.70 -12.45 -5.38
C PRO A 312 -11.20 -13.19 -6.62
N ARG A 313 -10.75 -12.49 -7.67
CA ARG A 313 -10.28 -13.09 -8.93
C ARG A 313 -8.89 -12.56 -9.27
N GLY A 314 -7.93 -13.47 -9.41
CA GLY A 314 -6.55 -13.15 -9.74
C GLY A 314 -6.37 -12.91 -11.23
N ILE A 315 -5.99 -13.96 -11.95
CA ILE A 315 -5.54 -13.91 -13.34
C ILE A 315 -6.27 -14.93 -14.21
N LEU A 316 -6.95 -14.48 -15.27
CA LEU A 316 -7.52 -15.36 -16.28
C LEU A 316 -6.63 -15.39 -17.54
N ILE A 317 -6.37 -16.59 -18.06
CA ILE A 317 -5.52 -16.80 -19.25
C ILE A 317 -6.24 -17.71 -20.23
N GLY A 318 -6.42 -17.27 -21.46
CA GLY A 318 -6.92 -18.13 -22.54
C GLY A 318 -8.01 -17.49 -23.39
N SER A 319 -8.54 -18.27 -24.31
CA SER A 319 -9.69 -17.89 -25.12
C SER A 319 -10.99 -18.17 -24.37
N LEU A 320 -11.93 -17.23 -24.47
CA LEU A 320 -13.31 -17.37 -24.00
C LEU A 320 -14.25 -17.80 -25.14
N TYR A 321 -13.69 -18.20 -26.29
CA TYR A 321 -14.49 -18.58 -27.46
C TYR A 321 -15.53 -19.68 -27.14
N CYS A 322 -15.13 -20.71 -26.37
CA CYS A 322 -16.03 -21.80 -25.96
C CYS A 322 -17.03 -21.42 -24.85
N SER A 323 -16.90 -20.24 -24.24
CA SER A 323 -17.91 -19.72 -23.33
C SER A 323 -18.99 -18.93 -24.06
N GLU A 324 -18.66 -18.37 -25.22
CA GLU A 324 -19.54 -17.51 -26.00
C GLU A 324 -20.15 -18.20 -27.23
N ASN A 325 -19.55 -19.29 -27.71
CA ASN A 325 -19.96 -20.00 -28.91
C ASN A 325 -20.22 -21.48 -28.59
N ASP A 326 -21.33 -22.01 -29.09
CA ASP A 326 -21.72 -23.44 -28.96
C ASP A 326 -20.96 -24.36 -29.96
N ASP A 327 -19.73 -24.02 -30.34
CA ASP A 327 -18.92 -24.87 -31.24
C ASP A 327 -18.30 -26.05 -30.46
N ALA A 328 -19.14 -27.02 -30.14
CA ALA A 328 -18.79 -28.18 -29.31
C ALA A 328 -17.57 -28.96 -29.82
N ALA A 329 -17.44 -29.12 -31.15
CA ALA A 329 -16.37 -29.92 -31.73
C ALA A 329 -14.97 -29.33 -31.46
N TYR A 330 -14.86 -28.00 -31.53
CA TYR A 330 -13.61 -27.32 -31.19
C TYR A 330 -13.30 -27.40 -29.70
N CYS A 331 -14.33 -27.23 -28.86
CA CYS A 331 -14.17 -27.28 -27.41
C CYS A 331 -13.76 -28.67 -26.90
N GLU A 332 -14.16 -29.74 -27.59
CA GLU A 332 -13.73 -31.11 -27.31
C GLU A 332 -12.26 -31.36 -27.63
N ALA A 333 -11.74 -30.78 -28.72
CA ALA A 333 -10.33 -30.92 -29.12
C ALA A 333 -9.38 -29.95 -28.38
N ALA A 334 -9.89 -29.12 -27.48
CA ALA A 334 -9.14 -28.04 -26.84
C ALA A 334 -7.85 -28.50 -26.15
N LEU A 335 -7.89 -29.66 -25.48
CA LEU A 335 -6.78 -30.20 -24.68
C LEU A 335 -5.57 -30.60 -25.52
N THR A 336 -5.79 -31.13 -26.72
CA THR A 336 -4.73 -31.58 -27.64
C THR A 336 -4.35 -30.50 -28.65
N THR A 337 -5.08 -29.38 -28.67
CA THR A 337 -4.77 -28.25 -29.54
C THR A 337 -3.53 -27.52 -29.02
N THR A 338 -2.65 -27.12 -29.94
CA THR A 338 -1.47 -26.32 -29.59
C THR A 338 -1.90 -24.99 -28.97
N PRO A 339 -1.41 -24.63 -27.76
CA PRO A 339 -1.69 -23.34 -27.16
C PRO A 339 -1.27 -22.18 -28.05
N GLN A 340 -2.14 -21.18 -28.11
CA GLN A 340 -1.91 -19.93 -28.85
C GLN A 340 -1.65 -18.76 -27.91
N ILE A 341 -1.97 -18.89 -26.62
CA ILE A 341 -1.72 -17.89 -25.59
C ILE A 341 -0.77 -18.53 -24.59
N GLU A 342 0.50 -18.18 -24.68
CA GLU A 342 1.59 -18.72 -23.88
C GLU A 342 2.03 -17.67 -22.84
N VAL A 343 1.87 -18.00 -21.56
CA VAL A 343 2.22 -17.10 -20.45
C VAL A 343 3.18 -17.81 -19.51
N ASP A 344 4.21 -17.11 -19.02
CA ASP A 344 5.05 -17.63 -17.96
C ASP A 344 5.13 -16.67 -16.77
N PHE A 345 5.29 -17.25 -15.59
CA PHE A 345 5.48 -16.58 -14.32
C PHE A 345 6.79 -17.07 -13.71
N GLN A 346 7.77 -16.20 -13.58
CA GLN A 346 9.10 -16.53 -13.07
C GLN A 346 9.36 -15.82 -11.76
N ASN A 347 9.53 -16.58 -10.68
CA ASN A 347 9.80 -16.02 -9.35
C ASN A 347 8.72 -15.00 -8.90
N CYS A 348 7.47 -15.20 -9.34
CA CYS A 348 6.35 -14.37 -8.93
C CYS A 348 5.78 -14.83 -7.58
N ALA A 349 5.20 -13.90 -6.84
CA ALA A 349 4.50 -14.16 -5.60
C ALA A 349 3.00 -13.88 -5.74
N PHE A 350 2.18 -14.84 -5.34
CA PHE A 350 0.73 -14.74 -5.26
C PHE A 350 0.32 -14.85 -3.81
N VAL A 351 -0.22 -13.79 -3.23
CA VAL A 351 -0.44 -13.71 -1.80
C VAL A 351 -1.84 -13.22 -1.50
N GLY A 352 -2.67 -14.08 -0.91
CA GLY A 352 -4.06 -13.76 -0.58
C GLY A 352 -4.95 -13.56 -1.81
N VAL A 353 -4.60 -14.14 -2.95
CA VAL A 353 -5.42 -14.10 -4.17
C VAL A 353 -6.57 -15.10 -4.03
N GLY A 354 -7.80 -14.65 -4.18
CA GLY A 354 -9.04 -15.39 -3.92
C GLY A 354 -9.28 -16.58 -4.84
N GLU A 355 -8.95 -16.47 -6.12
CA GLU A 355 -8.87 -17.61 -7.03
C GLU A 355 -8.05 -17.20 -8.25
N ARG A 356 -7.74 -18.15 -9.13
CA ARG A 356 -7.09 -17.87 -10.41
C ARG A 356 -5.68 -17.33 -10.20
N ALA A 357 -4.78 -18.10 -9.60
CA ALA A 357 -3.38 -17.70 -9.43
C ALA A 357 -2.39 -18.57 -10.22
N PRO A 358 -2.51 -18.71 -11.57
CA PRO A 358 -3.55 -18.22 -12.50
C PRO A 358 -4.68 -19.24 -12.75
N LYS A 359 -5.77 -18.86 -13.44
CA LYS A 359 -6.71 -19.78 -14.09
C LYS A 359 -6.45 -19.82 -15.59
N VAL A 360 -6.18 -21.00 -16.13
CA VAL A 360 -5.87 -21.22 -17.56
C VAL A 360 -7.03 -21.94 -18.25
N THR A 361 -7.48 -21.42 -19.37
CA THR A 361 -8.57 -21.98 -20.19
C THR A 361 -8.11 -22.29 -21.61
N LEU A 362 -9.05 -22.63 -22.49
CA LEU A 362 -8.90 -22.91 -23.92
C LEU A 362 -7.77 -22.14 -24.61
N LEU A 363 -6.90 -22.84 -25.34
CA LEU A 363 -5.70 -22.32 -26.03
C LEU A 363 -4.67 -21.61 -25.14
N GLY A 364 -4.94 -21.51 -23.85
CA GLY A 364 -4.04 -20.94 -22.86
C GLY A 364 -3.05 -21.98 -22.35
N ARG A 365 -1.83 -21.51 -22.13
CA ARG A 365 -0.79 -22.21 -21.39
C ARG A 365 -0.17 -21.27 -20.38
N ALA A 366 -0.01 -21.74 -19.15
CA ALA A 366 0.77 -21.05 -18.12
C ALA A 366 1.93 -21.92 -17.63
N ASP A 367 3.14 -21.37 -17.66
CA ASP A 367 4.32 -21.95 -17.04
C ASP A 367 4.67 -21.18 -15.75
N MET A 368 4.55 -21.80 -14.59
CA MET A 368 4.93 -21.21 -13.31
C MET A 368 6.29 -21.78 -12.88
N ILE A 369 7.32 -20.95 -12.88
CA ILE A 369 8.70 -21.34 -12.57
C ILE A 369 9.14 -20.61 -11.32
N GLY A 370 9.45 -21.33 -10.26
CA GLY A 370 9.97 -20.71 -9.04
C GLY A 370 8.97 -19.86 -8.26
N CYS A 371 7.67 -19.96 -8.54
CA CYS A 371 6.67 -19.07 -7.94
C CYS A 371 6.29 -19.48 -6.51
N VAL A 372 5.80 -18.52 -5.74
CA VAL A 372 5.23 -18.74 -4.40
C VAL A 372 3.74 -18.41 -4.41
N ASN A 373 2.89 -19.31 -3.92
CA ASN A 373 1.45 -19.12 -3.80
C ASN A 373 0.99 -19.34 -2.35
N ILE A 374 0.51 -18.27 -1.72
CA ILE A 374 0.04 -18.22 -0.33
C ILE A 374 -1.47 -17.95 -0.34
N LEU A 375 -2.25 -19.00 -0.07
CA LEU A 375 -3.71 -18.99 -0.09
C LEU A 375 -4.29 -18.46 1.23
N GLN A 376 -5.25 -17.54 1.12
CA GLN A 376 -6.05 -16.98 2.21
C GLN A 376 -7.21 -17.89 2.65
N ASP A 377 -7.51 -17.84 3.95
CA ASP A 377 -8.49 -18.66 4.66
C ASP A 377 -9.94 -18.52 4.15
N GLN A 378 -10.76 -19.59 4.27
CA GLN A 378 -12.06 -19.82 3.61
C GLN A 378 -13.27 -19.56 4.49
N ASP A 379 -13.09 -19.54 5.81
CA ASP A 379 -14.20 -19.38 6.77
C ASP A 379 -15.03 -18.13 6.48
N ASP A 380 -14.46 -17.21 5.71
CA ASP A 380 -15.00 -15.96 5.24
C ASP A 380 -15.84 -16.04 3.93
N ARG A 381 -15.80 -17.12 3.13
CA ARG A 381 -16.59 -17.16 1.87
C ARG A 381 -18.09 -17.15 2.11
N ALA A 382 -18.52 -17.90 3.13
CA ALA A 382 -19.93 -18.02 3.48
C ALA A 382 -20.50 -16.70 4.02
N THR A 383 -19.64 -15.82 4.53
CA THR A 383 -19.99 -14.49 5.04
C THR A 383 -19.85 -13.39 3.97
N GLY A 384 -19.48 -13.75 2.73
CA GLY A 384 -19.26 -12.80 1.63
C GLY A 384 -17.85 -12.18 1.60
N ASN A 385 -16.97 -12.57 2.51
CA ASN A 385 -15.59 -12.11 2.57
C ASN A 385 -14.69 -12.87 1.54
N VAL A 386 -13.66 -12.16 1.07
CA VAL A 386 -12.74 -12.65 0.03
C VAL A 386 -11.82 -13.75 0.59
N CYS A 387 -11.82 -14.92 -0.04
CA CYS A 387 -10.98 -16.06 0.36
C CYS A 387 -10.47 -16.89 -0.83
N SER A 388 -9.37 -17.63 -0.62
CA SER A 388 -8.63 -18.33 -1.71
C SER A 388 -9.21 -19.68 -2.17
N ALA A 389 -10.29 -19.75 -2.94
CA ALA A 389 -10.88 -21.00 -3.42
C ALA A 389 -9.86 -22.03 -3.96
N TYR A 390 -8.85 -21.59 -4.72
CA TYR A 390 -7.74 -22.39 -5.23
C TYR A 390 -6.58 -21.47 -5.68
N GLY A 391 -5.39 -22.06 -5.88
CA GLY A 391 -4.23 -21.38 -6.44
C GLY A 391 -4.23 -21.34 -7.97
N ALA A 392 -3.23 -21.96 -8.58
CA ALA A 392 -3.13 -22.13 -10.02
C ALA A 392 -3.99 -23.30 -10.51
N LYS A 393 -4.74 -23.11 -11.60
CA LYS A 393 -5.65 -24.13 -12.10
C LYS A 393 -5.87 -24.07 -13.60
N SER A 394 -6.00 -25.23 -14.24
CA SER A 394 -6.39 -25.31 -15.65
C SER A 394 -7.79 -25.92 -15.86
N TYR A 395 -8.47 -25.47 -16.91
CA TYR A 395 -9.82 -25.83 -17.31
C TYR A 395 -9.94 -25.88 -18.84
N THR A 396 -10.87 -26.66 -19.39
CA THR A 396 -11.33 -26.54 -20.79
C THR A 396 -10.17 -26.52 -21.79
N GLY A 397 -9.29 -27.52 -21.70
CA GLY A 397 -8.11 -27.65 -22.56
C GLY A 397 -6.93 -26.72 -22.23
N GLY A 398 -7.07 -25.82 -21.25
CA GLY A 398 -5.94 -25.03 -20.75
C GLY A 398 -4.84 -25.92 -20.18
N GLN A 399 -3.60 -25.45 -20.30
CA GLN A 399 -2.41 -26.19 -19.88
C GLN A 399 -1.66 -25.44 -18.77
N LEU A 400 -1.31 -26.13 -17.68
CA LEU A 400 -0.55 -25.58 -16.57
C LEU A 400 0.70 -26.42 -16.32
N TYR A 401 1.87 -25.79 -16.42
CA TYR A 401 3.14 -26.35 -15.99
C TYR A 401 3.61 -25.61 -14.74
N ALA A 402 3.91 -26.31 -13.64
CA ALA A 402 4.51 -25.70 -12.45
C ALA A 402 5.83 -26.40 -12.13
N ASN A 403 6.91 -25.64 -11.97
CA ASN A 403 8.23 -26.17 -11.64
C ASN A 403 8.91 -25.35 -10.54
N GLY A 404 9.43 -26.02 -9.51
CA GLY A 404 10.14 -25.35 -8.41
C GLY A 404 9.26 -24.35 -7.65
N CYS A 405 7.94 -24.57 -7.60
CA CYS A 405 7.00 -23.67 -6.95
C CYS A 405 6.74 -24.05 -5.49
N ILE A 406 6.28 -23.10 -4.69
CA ILE A 406 5.82 -23.32 -3.31
C ILE A 406 4.35 -22.96 -3.19
N GLY A 407 3.52 -23.92 -2.78
CA GLY A 407 2.11 -23.70 -2.45
C GLY A 407 1.83 -23.89 -0.96
N MET A 408 1.13 -22.95 -0.34
CA MET A 408 0.70 -23.05 1.06
C MET A 408 -0.62 -22.34 1.33
N SER A 409 -1.25 -22.68 2.45
CA SER A 409 -2.51 -22.09 2.92
C SER A 409 -2.37 -21.61 4.35
N TRP A 410 -2.99 -20.47 4.68
CA TRP A 410 -2.98 -19.89 6.04
C TRP A 410 -3.58 -20.78 7.14
N ARG A 411 -4.31 -21.86 6.82
CA ARG A 411 -4.79 -22.81 7.83
C ARG A 411 -4.48 -24.28 7.53
N GLY A 412 -3.65 -24.53 6.52
CA GLY A 412 -3.08 -25.87 6.30
C GLY A 412 -4.08 -26.99 5.99
N ALA A 413 -5.27 -26.73 5.41
CA ALA A 413 -6.15 -27.80 4.92
C ALA A 413 -7.06 -27.38 3.74
N GLY A 414 -7.34 -28.34 2.85
CA GLY A 414 -8.49 -28.40 1.95
C GLY A 414 -8.37 -27.85 0.52
N ARG A 415 -7.22 -27.37 0.03
CA ARG A 415 -7.20 -26.60 -1.25
C ARG A 415 -6.15 -27.03 -2.26
N ILE A 416 -6.51 -26.90 -3.54
CA ILE A 416 -5.61 -27.13 -4.68
C ILE A 416 -4.73 -25.89 -4.85
N ALA A 417 -3.41 -26.03 -4.68
CA ALA A 417 -2.48 -24.97 -5.06
C ALA A 417 -2.12 -25.01 -6.55
N TYR A 418 -2.03 -26.22 -7.12
CA TYR A 418 -1.74 -26.44 -8.54
C TYR A 418 -2.54 -27.65 -9.03
N GLY A 419 -3.27 -27.52 -10.13
CA GLY A 419 -3.94 -28.68 -10.71
C GLY A 419 -4.89 -28.41 -11.86
N ALA A 420 -5.54 -29.46 -12.34
CA ALA A 420 -6.54 -29.43 -13.40
C ALA A 420 -7.90 -29.91 -12.87
N HIS A 421 -9.00 -29.28 -13.31
CA HIS A 421 -10.35 -29.67 -12.90
C HIS A 421 -11.02 -30.63 -13.88
N LEU A 422 -11.82 -31.56 -13.34
CA LEU A 422 -12.94 -32.21 -14.05
C LEU A 422 -14.19 -31.33 -13.93
N PRO A 423 -14.96 -31.08 -15.00
CA PRO A 423 -16.27 -30.47 -14.86
C PRO A 423 -17.17 -31.40 -14.03
N GLN A 424 -17.49 -31.03 -12.80
CA GLN A 424 -18.50 -31.73 -11.98
C GLN A 424 -19.76 -30.86 -11.91
N GLY A 425 -20.84 -31.31 -12.57
CA GLY A 425 -22.14 -30.64 -12.52
C GLY A 425 -22.21 -29.37 -13.38
N SER A 426 -23.44 -28.92 -13.66
CA SER A 426 -23.73 -27.78 -14.54
C SER A 426 -22.83 -26.59 -14.19
N VAL A 427 -22.07 -26.15 -15.18
CA VAL A 427 -21.12 -25.05 -15.05
C VAL A 427 -21.92 -23.76 -14.89
N ALA A 428 -22.28 -23.40 -13.66
CA ALA A 428 -22.79 -22.08 -13.39
C ALA A 428 -21.67 -21.10 -13.77
N TRP A 429 -21.90 -20.39 -14.88
CA TRP A 429 -21.00 -19.40 -15.50
C TRP A 429 -19.82 -20.00 -16.28
N GLY A 430 -20.08 -20.28 -17.57
CA GLY A 430 -19.14 -19.86 -18.61
C GLY A 430 -18.22 -20.89 -19.23
N THR A 431 -18.51 -22.19 -19.18
CA THR A 431 -18.01 -23.10 -20.24
C THR A 431 -19.05 -24.17 -20.49
N VAL A 432 -19.77 -24.05 -21.61
CA VAL A 432 -20.70 -25.08 -22.12
C VAL A 432 -19.95 -26.31 -22.63
N ALA A 433 -18.62 -26.26 -22.65
CA ALA A 433 -17.74 -27.38 -22.94
C ALA A 433 -17.89 -28.47 -21.86
N ALA A 434 -18.94 -29.28 -21.99
CA ALA A 434 -19.23 -30.43 -21.15
C ALA A 434 -18.07 -31.46 -21.10
N ASN A 435 -17.08 -31.33 -22.00
CA ASN A 435 -16.11 -32.39 -22.31
C ASN A 435 -14.63 -31.94 -22.28
N GLY A 436 -14.30 -30.68 -21.98
CA GLY A 436 -12.91 -30.21 -22.01
C GLY A 436 -12.20 -30.31 -20.67
N GLU A 437 -11.47 -31.39 -20.39
CA GLU A 437 -10.57 -31.45 -19.22
C GLU A 437 -9.40 -30.46 -19.37
N GLY A 438 -8.91 -29.90 -18.26
CA GLY A 438 -7.64 -29.19 -18.24
C GLY A 438 -6.44 -30.14 -18.19
N ALA A 439 -5.24 -29.62 -18.43
CA ALA A 439 -3.97 -30.32 -18.21
C ALA A 439 -3.14 -29.62 -17.14
N ALA A 440 -2.56 -30.37 -16.22
CA ALA A 440 -1.62 -29.85 -15.24
C ALA A 440 -0.48 -30.84 -15.00
N ARG A 441 0.75 -30.31 -15.00
CA ARG A 441 1.99 -31.02 -14.65
C ARG A 441 2.79 -30.18 -13.67
N VAL A 442 3.24 -30.79 -12.58
CA VAL A 442 3.92 -30.18 -11.45
C VAL A 442 5.21 -30.94 -11.17
N VAL A 443 6.34 -30.25 -11.23
CA VAL A 443 7.69 -30.83 -11.13
C VAL A 443 8.46 -30.12 -10.02
N GLY A 444 9.15 -30.85 -9.14
CA GLY A 444 10.06 -30.27 -8.15
C GLY A 444 9.45 -29.17 -7.26
N SER A 445 8.13 -29.16 -7.07
CA SER A 445 7.40 -28.13 -6.32
C SER A 445 7.05 -28.63 -4.93
N TYR A 446 7.11 -27.76 -3.94
CA TYR A 446 6.79 -28.07 -2.55
C TYR A 446 5.39 -27.56 -2.18
N ILE A 447 4.64 -28.37 -1.45
CA ILE A 447 3.30 -28.03 -0.97
C ILE A 447 3.22 -28.29 0.53
N LYS A 448 2.89 -27.25 1.30
CA LYS A 448 2.73 -27.39 2.76
C LYS A 448 1.50 -28.26 3.07
N ALA A 449 1.58 -29.01 4.18
CA ALA A 449 0.54 -29.94 4.62
C ALA A 449 -0.88 -29.34 4.52
N GLY A 450 -1.78 -30.15 3.93
CA GLY A 450 -3.19 -29.87 3.68
C GLY A 450 -3.51 -28.91 2.53
N VAL A 451 -2.51 -28.52 1.75
CA VAL A 451 -2.74 -28.11 0.36
C VAL A 451 -2.49 -29.32 -0.56
N THR A 452 -3.19 -29.42 -1.67
CA THR A 452 -3.13 -30.55 -2.61
C THR A 452 -2.61 -30.12 -3.97
N ILE A 453 -1.99 -31.10 -4.66
CA ILE A 453 -1.74 -31.06 -6.10
C ILE A 453 -2.78 -31.94 -6.76
N ALA A 454 -3.36 -31.48 -7.86
CA ALA A 454 -4.29 -32.27 -8.67
C ALA A 454 -3.79 -32.35 -10.13
N GLU A 455 -2.71 -33.09 -10.37
CA GLU A 455 -2.23 -33.35 -11.72
C GLU A 455 -3.24 -34.21 -12.50
N ARG A 456 -3.56 -33.79 -13.72
CA ARG A 456 -4.36 -34.54 -14.68
C ARG A 456 -3.85 -34.25 -16.07
N ASN A 457 -3.94 -35.23 -16.96
CA ASN A 457 -3.52 -35.10 -18.35
C ASN A 457 -2.09 -34.54 -18.49
N ALA A 458 -1.19 -34.90 -17.55
CA ALA A 458 0.17 -34.35 -17.48
C ALA A 458 0.98 -34.62 -18.77
N GLY A 459 0.69 -35.71 -19.48
CA GLY A 459 1.28 -36.01 -20.79
C GLY A 459 0.94 -35.01 -21.89
N ASN A 460 -0.12 -34.20 -21.72
CA ASN A 460 -0.47 -33.11 -22.63
C ASN A 460 0.23 -31.78 -22.27
N VAL A 461 1.03 -31.75 -21.19
CA VAL A 461 1.81 -30.58 -20.79
C VAL A 461 3.29 -30.84 -21.10
N ALA A 462 3.72 -30.37 -22.27
CA ALA A 462 5.13 -30.39 -22.67
C ALA A 462 5.98 -29.50 -21.75
N ASP A 463 7.27 -29.78 -21.63
CA ASP A 463 8.20 -28.87 -20.93
C ASP A 463 8.27 -27.50 -21.64
N PRO A 464 8.59 -26.42 -20.91
CA PRO A 464 8.78 -25.10 -21.50
C PRO A 464 9.81 -25.13 -22.63
N VAL A 465 9.51 -24.41 -23.71
CA VAL A 465 10.36 -24.37 -24.93
C VAL A 465 11.51 -23.36 -24.83
N TYR A 466 11.54 -22.54 -23.78
CA TYR A 466 12.62 -21.60 -23.50
C TYR A 466 13.56 -22.15 -22.43
N PRO A 467 14.84 -21.72 -22.40
CA PRO A 467 15.76 -22.11 -21.33
C PRO A 467 15.24 -21.64 -19.98
N PHE A 468 15.13 -22.57 -19.02
CA PHE A 468 14.87 -22.24 -17.63
C PHE A 468 15.71 -23.15 -16.72
N ALA A 469 16.24 -22.56 -15.66
CA ALA A 469 16.77 -23.32 -14.54
C ALA A 469 15.70 -23.27 -13.44
N GLY A 470 14.94 -24.35 -13.30
CA GLY A 470 14.01 -24.46 -12.18
C GLY A 470 14.82 -24.32 -10.87
N PRO A 471 14.42 -23.44 -9.95
CA PRO A 471 15.11 -23.33 -8.68
C PRO A 471 14.98 -24.66 -7.94
N LEU A 472 16.11 -25.24 -7.53
CA LEU A 472 16.09 -26.43 -6.69
C LEU A 472 15.62 -26.02 -5.30
N ILE A 473 14.37 -26.33 -4.98
CA ILE A 473 13.88 -26.19 -3.62
C ILE A 473 14.54 -27.29 -2.79
N THR A 474 15.38 -26.90 -1.83
CA THR A 474 15.90 -27.84 -0.85
C THR A 474 14.72 -28.27 0.03
N ASP A 475 14.35 -29.56 0.00
CA ASP A 475 13.18 -30.12 0.69
C ASP A 475 13.40 -30.21 2.20
N THR A 476 13.51 -29.05 2.83
CA THR A 476 13.69 -28.83 4.26
C THR A 476 12.91 -27.57 4.64
N PRO A 477 12.42 -27.44 5.89
CA PRO A 477 11.77 -26.21 6.34
C PRO A 477 12.60 -24.94 6.08
N ALA A 478 13.92 -25.00 6.32
CA ALA A 478 14.84 -23.89 6.06
C ALA A 478 14.97 -23.58 4.56
N GLY A 479 15.05 -24.60 3.70
CA GLY A 479 15.08 -24.42 2.25
C GLY A 479 13.79 -23.81 1.70
N HIS A 480 12.63 -24.23 2.20
CA HIS A 480 11.33 -23.64 1.86
C HIS A 480 11.26 -22.18 2.28
N GLN A 481 11.69 -21.88 3.50
CA GLN A 481 11.73 -20.53 4.02
C GLN A 481 12.65 -19.64 3.18
N ALA A 482 13.88 -20.07 2.95
CA ALA A 482 14.84 -19.30 2.14
C ALA A 482 14.28 -18.97 0.76
N ARG A 483 13.58 -19.92 0.14
CA ARG A 483 12.95 -19.70 -1.17
C ARG A 483 11.80 -18.69 -1.11
N ILE A 484 10.96 -18.74 -0.09
CA ILE A 484 9.88 -17.77 0.10
C ILE A 484 10.46 -16.37 0.32
N GLU A 485 11.48 -16.25 1.14
CA GLU A 485 12.16 -14.98 1.42
C GLU A 485 12.85 -14.41 0.18
N GLU A 486 13.49 -15.26 -0.63
CA GLU A 486 14.08 -14.89 -1.92
C GLU A 486 13.02 -14.32 -2.88
N VAL A 487 11.93 -15.06 -3.09
CA VAL A 487 10.85 -14.66 -4.00
C VAL A 487 10.16 -13.40 -3.49
N LEU A 488 9.76 -13.33 -2.22
CA LEU A 488 9.12 -12.14 -1.66
C LEU A 488 10.07 -10.94 -1.56
N GLY A 489 11.37 -11.17 -1.34
CA GLY A 489 12.38 -10.11 -1.28
C GLY A 489 12.59 -9.42 -2.62
N THR A 490 12.46 -10.17 -3.71
CA THR A 490 12.64 -9.68 -5.08
C THR A 490 11.34 -9.30 -5.78
N ALA A 491 10.19 -9.86 -5.37
CA ALA A 491 8.93 -9.66 -6.06
C ALA A 491 8.28 -8.30 -5.78
N GLY A 492 7.74 -7.66 -6.84
CA GLY A 492 6.92 -6.46 -6.77
C GLY A 492 7.69 -5.14 -6.91
N ALA A 493 6.94 -4.07 -7.15
CA ALA A 493 7.47 -2.75 -7.45
C ALA A 493 7.94 -2.03 -6.20
N GLU A 494 7.15 -2.08 -5.14
CA GLU A 494 7.41 -1.31 -3.94
C GLU A 494 8.61 -1.87 -3.16
N ARG A 495 9.36 -0.97 -2.52
CA ARG A 495 10.24 -1.36 -1.43
C ARG A 495 9.34 -1.96 -0.36
N ILE A 496 9.41 -3.27 -0.17
CA ILE A 496 8.74 -3.94 0.95
C ILE A 496 9.52 -3.55 2.20
N SER A 497 9.35 -2.31 2.65
CA SER A 497 9.87 -1.89 3.94
C SER A 497 9.16 -2.74 5.00
N PRO A 498 9.84 -3.10 6.10
CA PRO A 498 9.23 -3.76 7.25
C PRO A 498 7.93 -3.14 7.75
N LEU A 499 7.74 -1.84 7.49
CA LEU A 499 6.57 -1.08 7.91
C LEU A 499 5.36 -1.22 6.98
N ALA A 500 5.50 -1.79 5.77
CA ALA A 500 4.44 -1.83 4.76
C ALA A 500 3.72 -3.19 4.65
N GLY A 501 3.70 -4.01 5.70
CA GLY A 501 2.90 -5.25 5.71
C GLY A 501 3.68 -6.56 5.55
N GLN A 502 4.80 -6.73 6.25
CA GLN A 502 5.68 -7.89 6.07
C GLN A 502 5.10 -9.22 6.59
N PHE A 503 5.39 -10.28 5.84
CA PHE A 503 5.41 -11.65 6.32
C PHE A 503 6.70 -11.89 7.11
N MET A 504 6.58 -12.43 8.31
CA MET A 504 7.68 -12.86 9.17
C MET A 504 7.49 -14.33 9.51
N PHE A 505 8.53 -15.13 9.37
CA PHE A 505 8.54 -16.47 9.95
C PHE A 505 8.92 -16.40 11.43
N VAL A 506 8.10 -16.97 12.29
CA VAL A 506 8.25 -17.02 13.73
C VAL A 506 8.33 -18.49 14.11
N ASP A 507 9.51 -18.95 14.50
CA ASP A 507 9.69 -20.33 14.95
C ASP A 507 9.32 -20.44 16.44
N GLY A 508 8.23 -21.15 16.76
CA GLY A 508 7.74 -21.41 18.12
C GLY A 508 6.43 -20.73 18.51
N GLU A 509 5.96 -21.00 19.73
CA GLU A 509 4.81 -20.31 20.34
C GLU A 509 5.25 -18.90 20.79
N THR A 510 4.89 -17.88 20.02
CA THR A 510 4.98 -16.49 20.48
C THR A 510 3.61 -16.00 20.95
N SER A 511 3.54 -15.56 22.20
CA SER A 511 2.45 -14.72 22.69
C SER A 511 2.52 -13.37 21.97
N ILE A 512 1.43 -12.95 21.34
CA ILE A 512 1.33 -11.69 20.62
C ILE A 512 0.59 -10.73 21.55
N ALA A 513 1.11 -9.53 21.74
CA ALA A 513 0.54 -8.54 22.65
C ALA A 513 -0.91 -8.19 22.26
N ASP A 514 -1.74 -7.91 23.27
CA ASP A 514 -3.12 -7.44 23.06
C ASP A 514 -3.14 -6.26 22.07
N GLY A 515 -4.01 -6.34 21.06
CA GLY A 515 -4.19 -5.31 20.04
C GLY A 515 -3.48 -5.57 18.71
N VAL A 516 -2.53 -6.51 18.62
CA VAL A 516 -1.94 -6.92 17.34
C VAL A 516 -2.63 -8.19 16.84
N ARG A 517 -3.50 -8.06 15.83
CA ARG A 517 -4.05 -9.24 15.14
C ARG A 517 -2.99 -9.86 14.25
N ALA A 518 -2.36 -10.92 14.74
CA ALA A 518 -1.61 -11.82 13.87
C ALA A 518 -2.53 -12.95 13.42
N HIS A 519 -2.65 -13.11 12.10
CA HIS A 519 -3.28 -14.27 11.51
C HIS A 519 -2.27 -15.42 11.52
N GLY A 520 -2.36 -16.29 12.54
CA GLY A 520 -1.43 -17.40 12.74
C GLY A 520 -1.85 -18.69 12.03
N ILE A 521 -0.94 -19.34 11.31
CA ILE A 521 -1.01 -20.75 10.89
C ILE A 521 -0.34 -21.62 11.98
N GLY A 522 -1.12 -22.35 12.78
CA GLY A 522 -0.58 -23.29 13.77
C GLY A 522 -0.60 -24.74 13.29
N ALA A 523 0.57 -25.38 13.26
CA ALA A 523 0.71 -26.80 13.60
C ALA A 523 1.97 -26.92 14.48
N ALA A 524 1.88 -27.69 15.57
CA ALA A 524 2.97 -27.86 16.52
C ALA A 524 4.27 -28.31 15.81
N GLY A 525 5.36 -27.55 16.01
CA GLY A 525 6.72 -27.94 15.60
C GLY A 525 7.23 -27.49 14.23
N GLY A 526 6.52 -26.60 13.49
CA GLY A 526 6.90 -26.24 12.11
C GLY A 526 7.08 -24.74 11.78
N GLY A 527 7.08 -23.87 12.79
CA GLY A 527 7.13 -22.41 12.64
C GLY A 527 5.94 -21.77 11.92
N LEU A 528 5.78 -20.46 12.13
CA LEU A 528 4.58 -19.68 11.85
C LEU A 528 4.90 -18.50 10.91
N TRP A 529 4.17 -18.34 9.81
CA TRP A 529 4.26 -17.10 9.02
C TRP A 529 3.21 -16.09 9.50
N VAL A 530 3.65 -14.95 10.04
CA VAL A 530 2.82 -13.84 10.50
C VAL A 530 2.88 -12.71 9.49
N ARG A 531 1.73 -12.30 8.96
CA ARG A 531 1.61 -11.00 8.27
C ARG A 531 1.33 -9.93 9.32
N PHE A 532 2.22 -8.95 9.45
CA PHE A 532 1.94 -7.75 10.24
C PHE A 532 1.23 -6.75 9.33
N GLY A 533 -0.09 -6.83 9.23
CA GLY A 533 -0.85 -5.73 8.66
C GLY A 533 -0.91 -4.59 9.66
N TYR A 534 -0.39 -3.41 9.31
CA TYR A 534 -1.05 -2.20 9.76
C TYR A 534 -2.34 -2.13 8.94
N GLU A 535 -3.43 -2.69 9.45
CA GLU A 535 -4.70 -2.12 9.08
C GLU A 535 -4.66 -0.71 9.66
N ALA A 536 -4.33 0.28 8.82
CA ALA A 536 -4.92 1.59 8.99
C ALA A 536 -6.42 1.39 8.73
N ARG A 537 -7.12 0.73 9.65
CA ARG A 537 -8.52 1.00 9.79
C ARG A 537 -8.57 2.50 10.02
N THR A 538 -9.28 3.20 9.16
CA THR A 538 -10.02 4.41 9.53
C THR A 538 -11.18 4.06 10.49
N GLU A 539 -11.13 2.93 11.20
CA GLU A 539 -11.47 3.01 12.61
C GLU A 539 -10.51 4.03 13.17
N ARG A 540 -11.01 5.27 13.32
CA ARG A 540 -10.56 6.18 14.37
C ARG A 540 -9.94 5.29 15.45
N ALA A 541 -8.60 5.35 15.60
CA ALA A 541 -7.98 4.99 16.87
C ALA A 541 -8.94 5.56 17.91
N PRO A 542 -9.54 4.74 18.79
CA PRO A 542 -10.62 5.20 19.65
C PRO A 542 -10.13 6.51 20.21
N ALA A 543 -10.77 7.61 19.78
CA ALA A 543 -10.31 8.93 20.17
C ALA A 543 -10.16 8.82 21.68
N PRO A 544 -8.99 9.17 22.27
CA PRO A 544 -8.75 8.98 23.69
C PRO A 544 -10.01 9.47 24.39
N PRO A 545 -10.68 8.58 25.16
CA PRO A 545 -12.13 8.56 25.30
C PRO A 545 -12.63 9.98 25.42
N ALA A 546 -13.37 10.44 24.40
CA ALA A 546 -13.97 11.75 24.42
C ALA A 546 -14.76 11.84 25.72
N GLY A 547 -14.21 12.56 26.70
CA GLY A 547 -14.83 12.64 28.02
C GLY A 547 -16.21 13.25 27.81
N ARG A 548 -17.24 12.56 28.29
CA ARG A 548 -18.61 13.08 28.30
C ARG A 548 -19.00 13.34 29.74
N VAL A 549 -19.39 14.56 30.03
CA VAL A 549 -19.86 14.95 31.36
C VAL A 549 -21.23 15.60 31.23
N GLU A 550 -22.19 15.11 31.99
CA GLU A 550 -23.53 15.68 32.09
C GLU A 550 -23.71 16.28 33.48
N LEU A 551 -24.08 17.56 33.54
CA LEU A 551 -24.27 18.30 34.78
C LEU A 551 -25.65 18.93 34.80
N ARG A 552 -26.22 19.10 35.98
CA ARG A 552 -27.35 19.99 36.21
C ARG A 552 -26.92 21.02 37.23
N LEU A 553 -26.86 22.28 36.81
CA LEU A 553 -26.44 23.39 37.67
C LEU A 553 -27.64 24.29 37.96
N SER A 554 -27.83 24.65 39.22
CA SER A 554 -28.76 25.67 39.69
C SER A 554 -28.34 27.06 39.17
N ALA A 555 -29.16 28.09 39.40
CA ALA A 555 -28.73 29.45 39.14
C ALA A 555 -27.53 29.80 40.05
N ASP A 556 -26.51 30.43 39.47
CA ASP A 556 -25.25 30.84 40.10
C ASP A 556 -24.42 29.67 40.67
N GLU A 557 -24.70 28.43 40.26
CA GLU A 557 -23.93 27.27 40.68
C GLU A 557 -22.68 27.08 39.81
N VAL A 558 -21.57 26.72 40.45
CA VAL A 558 -20.28 26.40 39.82
C VAL A 558 -20.02 24.91 39.95
N ALA A 559 -19.68 24.25 38.83
CA ALA A 559 -19.14 22.90 38.83
C ALA A 559 -17.70 22.88 38.34
N THR A 560 -16.91 21.94 38.85
CA THR A 560 -15.53 21.70 38.43
C THR A 560 -15.44 20.34 37.75
N VAL A 561 -14.81 20.30 36.57
CA VAL A 561 -14.62 19.09 35.76
C VAL A 561 -13.14 18.93 35.45
N THR A 562 -12.61 17.73 35.66
CA THR A 562 -11.25 17.38 35.25
C THR A 562 -11.30 16.84 33.80
N PRO A 563 -10.63 17.48 32.84
CA PRO A 563 -10.59 16.99 31.46
C PRO A 563 -9.78 15.68 31.36
N PRO A 564 -10.06 14.84 30.35
CA PRO A 564 -9.34 13.57 30.14
C PRO A 564 -7.89 13.76 29.69
N ALA A 565 -7.53 14.96 29.21
CA ALA A 565 -6.18 15.34 28.82
C ALA A 565 -5.86 16.75 29.35
N LEU A 566 -4.57 17.09 29.46
CA LEU A 566 -4.15 18.42 29.91
C LEU A 566 -4.47 19.51 28.88
N ALA A 567 -4.59 19.18 27.60
CA ALA A 567 -5.00 20.13 26.57
C ALA A 567 -5.89 19.43 25.53
N GLY A 568 -6.78 20.19 24.88
CA GLY A 568 -7.68 19.64 23.88
C GLY A 568 -8.74 20.62 23.40
N THR A 569 -9.81 20.07 22.81
CA THR A 569 -11.05 20.80 22.50
C THR A 569 -12.16 20.42 23.48
N LEU A 570 -13.00 21.37 23.82
CA LEU A 570 -14.21 21.17 24.61
C LEU A 570 -15.40 21.79 23.88
N PHE A 571 -16.51 21.06 23.81
CA PHE A 571 -17.81 21.58 23.38
C PHE A 571 -18.79 21.50 24.54
N LEU A 572 -19.41 22.63 24.90
CA LEU A 572 -20.38 22.74 25.98
C LEU A 572 -21.75 23.11 25.41
N PHE A 573 -22.75 22.29 25.71
CA PHE A 573 -24.14 22.48 25.29
C PHE A 573 -25.05 22.69 26.50
N ARG A 574 -25.66 23.87 26.61
CA ARG A 574 -26.69 24.16 27.63
C ARG A 574 -28.08 23.73 27.12
N ASN A 575 -28.91 23.18 28.01
CA ASN A 575 -30.25 22.65 27.72
C ASN A 575 -30.27 21.57 26.64
N TYR A 576 -29.21 20.75 26.57
CA TYR A 576 -29.05 19.72 25.53
C TYR A 576 -30.20 18.69 25.49
N LYS A 577 -30.96 18.52 26.59
CA LYS A 577 -32.11 17.60 26.68
C LYS A 577 -33.37 18.11 25.98
N THR A 578 -33.50 19.41 25.75
CA THR A 578 -34.71 20.01 25.15
C THR A 578 -34.39 20.66 23.81
N SER A 579 -33.52 21.67 23.82
CA SER A 579 -32.96 22.32 22.63
C SER A 579 -31.71 23.09 23.06
N PRO A 580 -30.52 22.78 22.49
CA PRO A 580 -29.30 23.47 22.85
C PRO A 580 -29.44 25.00 22.70
N ASP A 581 -29.19 25.72 23.79
CA ASP A 581 -29.18 27.17 23.77
C ASP A 581 -27.90 27.65 23.10
N HIS A 582 -27.97 27.91 21.80
CA HIS A 582 -26.84 28.35 20.98
C HIS A 582 -26.21 29.66 21.47
N THR A 583 -26.93 30.50 22.23
CA THR A 583 -26.36 31.74 22.77
C THR A 583 -25.51 31.50 24.02
N ARG A 584 -25.64 30.34 24.67
CA ARG A 584 -24.95 29.97 25.93
C ARG A 584 -24.24 28.62 25.83
N SER A 585 -23.96 28.19 24.60
CA SER A 585 -23.25 26.97 24.26
C SER A 585 -22.08 27.37 23.37
N GLY A 586 -20.94 26.69 23.47
CA GLY A 586 -19.73 27.10 22.78
C GLY A 586 -18.66 26.03 22.71
N GLY A 587 -17.67 26.25 21.84
CA GLY A 587 -16.47 25.44 21.72
C GLY A 587 -15.25 26.19 22.24
N VAL A 588 -14.31 25.50 22.87
CA VAL A 588 -13.07 26.07 23.43
C VAL A 588 -11.89 25.14 23.18
N TYR A 589 -10.75 25.69 22.72
CA TYR A 589 -9.46 25.04 22.92
C TYR A 589 -9.00 25.32 24.35
N TYR A 590 -8.72 24.26 25.12
CA TYR A 590 -8.26 24.40 26.49
C TYR A 590 -6.85 23.83 26.65
N ASP A 591 -6.10 24.43 27.56
CA ASP A 591 -4.90 23.90 28.18
C ASP A 591 -5.05 24.12 29.69
N VAL A 592 -5.19 23.04 30.46
CA VAL A 592 -5.23 23.00 31.93
C VAL A 592 -3.87 22.61 32.52
N GLY A 593 -2.78 22.74 31.76
CA GLY A 593 -1.41 22.48 32.22
C GLY A 593 -0.91 23.49 33.24
N THR A 594 0.40 23.74 33.24
CA THR A 594 1.03 24.69 34.16
C THR A 594 0.79 26.15 33.79
N SER A 595 0.29 26.44 32.59
CA SER A 595 -0.07 27.77 32.11
C SER A 595 -1.48 27.73 31.51
N PRO A 596 -2.53 27.81 32.34
CA PRO A 596 -3.89 27.57 31.88
C PRO A 596 -4.33 28.59 30.84
N THR A 597 -4.80 28.12 29.69
CA THR A 597 -5.29 29.00 28.61
C THR A 597 -6.53 28.42 27.95
N GLY A 598 -7.50 29.31 27.67
CA GLY A 598 -8.71 29.00 26.92
C GLY A 598 -8.83 29.92 25.71
N LEU A 599 -8.95 29.33 24.51
CA LEU A 599 -9.28 30.08 23.29
C LEU A 599 -10.64 29.64 22.77
N GLU A 600 -11.55 30.59 22.66
CA GLU A 600 -12.89 30.34 22.14
C GLU A 600 -12.86 29.99 20.63
N LEU A 601 -13.51 28.87 20.27
CA LEU A 601 -13.56 28.34 18.90
C LEU A 601 -14.69 28.94 18.07
N THR A 602 -15.85 29.12 18.67
CA THR A 602 -17.05 29.64 18.00
C THR A 602 -17.87 30.46 18.97
N ASN A 603 -18.09 31.74 18.64
CA ASN A 603 -19.10 32.55 19.29
C ASN A 603 -19.99 33.20 18.22
N GLY A 604 -21.29 32.90 18.27
CA GLY A 604 -22.26 33.62 17.44
C GLY A 604 -22.37 35.08 17.90
N THR A 605 -22.70 36.00 17.00
CA THR A 605 -22.92 37.41 17.36
C THR A 605 -24.01 37.52 18.44
N GLY A 606 -23.68 38.12 19.59
CA GLY A 606 -24.60 38.21 20.74
C GLY A 606 -24.55 37.02 21.70
N SER A 607 -23.44 36.28 21.70
CA SER A 607 -23.18 35.23 22.66
C SER A 607 -23.20 35.70 24.11
N LYS A 608 -23.59 34.76 24.96
CA LYS A 608 -23.64 34.83 26.41
C LYS A 608 -22.84 33.65 26.98
N PHE A 609 -21.77 33.28 26.27
CA PHE A 609 -20.82 32.24 26.64
C PHE A 609 -19.45 32.91 26.74
N ASP A 610 -18.91 32.94 27.97
CA ASP A 610 -17.66 33.63 28.29
C ASP A 610 -16.59 32.59 28.62
N VAL A 611 -15.37 32.80 28.13
CA VAL A 611 -14.21 31.97 28.46
C VAL A 611 -13.18 32.84 29.16
N VAL A 612 -12.82 32.45 30.39
CA VAL A 612 -11.75 33.09 31.17
C VAL A 612 -10.66 32.05 31.47
N SER A 613 -9.44 32.52 31.72
CA SER A 613 -8.30 31.66 32.04
C SER A 613 -7.73 32.06 33.40
N ASP A 614 -7.45 31.07 34.23
CA ASP A 614 -6.83 31.22 35.55
C ASP A 614 -7.60 32.13 36.55
N ILE A 615 -8.94 32.04 36.52
CA ILE A 615 -9.82 32.75 37.45
C ILE A 615 -10.74 31.77 38.17
N ASP A 616 -10.84 31.88 39.49
CA ASP A 616 -11.77 31.06 40.28
C ASP A 616 -13.20 31.58 40.12
N LEU A 617 -14.10 30.73 39.64
CA LEU A 617 -15.53 31.04 39.61
C LEU A 617 -16.09 30.86 41.02
N ASN A 618 -16.70 31.90 41.57
CA ASN A 618 -17.09 31.98 42.98
C ASN A 618 -18.61 32.08 43.20
N ALA A 619 -19.43 31.60 42.26
CA ALA A 619 -20.90 31.57 42.42
C ALA A 619 -21.48 32.94 42.82
N THR A 620 -20.92 34.02 42.25
CA THR A 620 -21.20 35.38 42.78
C THR A 620 -22.52 35.89 42.21
N PRO A 621 -23.50 36.28 43.07
CA PRO A 621 -24.74 36.89 42.59
C PRO A 621 -24.42 38.22 41.90
N GLY A 622 -24.56 38.26 40.58
CA GLY A 622 -24.32 39.45 39.76
C GLY A 622 -25.11 39.34 38.47
N ALA A 623 -25.11 40.39 37.62
CA ALA A 623 -25.93 40.48 36.41
C ALA A 623 -26.12 39.14 35.65
N ASP A 624 -27.34 38.60 35.77
CA ASP A 624 -27.75 37.35 35.14
C ASP A 624 -27.68 37.46 33.63
N GLY A 625 -27.20 36.42 32.96
CA GLY A 625 -27.21 36.36 31.52
C GLY A 625 -26.38 35.25 30.91
N ASN A 626 -25.22 34.94 31.49
CA ASN A 626 -24.15 34.21 30.80
C ASN A 626 -23.89 32.81 31.36
N VAL A 627 -23.17 32.00 30.59
CA VAL A 627 -22.46 30.80 31.05
C VAL A 627 -20.98 31.13 30.96
N THR A 628 -20.25 30.97 32.06
CA THR A 628 -18.81 31.26 32.10
C THR A 628 -18.03 29.97 32.28
N LEU A 629 -17.04 29.76 31.42
CA LEU A 629 -16.06 28.69 31.49
C LEU A 629 -14.74 29.27 32.00
N SER A 630 -14.16 28.69 33.05
CA SER A 630 -12.81 29.03 33.49
C SER A 630 -11.86 27.86 33.29
N ILE A 631 -10.76 28.08 32.56
CA ILE A 631 -9.68 27.11 32.38
C ILE A 631 -8.63 27.31 33.46
N ARG A 632 -8.40 26.29 34.30
CA ARG A 632 -7.49 26.32 35.44
C ARG A 632 -6.47 25.19 35.39
N SER A 633 -5.41 25.28 36.18
CA SER A 633 -4.46 24.18 36.28
C SER A 633 -5.15 22.92 36.83
N GLY A 634 -5.14 21.85 36.03
CA GLY A 634 -5.76 20.57 36.30
C GLY A 634 -7.29 20.49 36.17
N ALA A 635 -8.00 21.59 35.86
CA ALA A 635 -9.47 21.59 35.90
C ALA A 635 -10.12 22.67 35.03
N ILE A 636 -11.40 22.46 34.72
CA ILE A 636 -12.27 23.44 34.08
C ILE A 636 -13.46 23.71 35.00
N GLN A 637 -13.76 24.98 35.27
CA GLN A 637 -14.95 25.38 36.02
C GLN A 637 -16.03 25.91 35.09
N ILE A 638 -17.28 25.63 35.40
CA ILE A 638 -18.46 26.08 34.66
C ILE A 638 -19.41 26.74 35.65
N GLU A 639 -19.77 27.99 35.39
CA GLU A 639 -20.75 28.74 36.18
C GLU A 639 -22.02 28.99 35.36
N ASN A 640 -23.17 28.65 35.94
CA ASN A 640 -24.47 28.88 35.31
C ASN A 640 -25.13 30.16 35.81
N ARG A 641 -24.94 31.28 35.11
CA ARG A 641 -25.55 32.59 35.47
C ARG A 641 -26.81 32.90 34.65
N SER A 642 -27.54 31.86 34.23
CA SER A 642 -28.67 32.00 33.32
C SER A 642 -30.02 32.34 33.99
N GLY A 643 -30.02 32.69 35.29
CA GLY A 643 -31.22 33.01 36.07
C GLY A 643 -32.10 31.81 36.44
N GLY A 644 -31.65 30.58 36.17
CA GLY A 644 -32.38 29.36 36.51
C GLY A 644 -31.55 28.09 36.32
N ALA A 645 -32.03 26.98 36.88
CA ALA A 645 -31.37 25.69 36.74
C ALA A 645 -31.31 25.23 35.27
N SER A 646 -30.22 24.61 34.85
CA SER A 646 -30.01 24.16 33.46
C SER A 646 -29.22 22.85 33.38
N ASP A 647 -29.51 22.05 32.35
CA ASP A 647 -28.76 20.83 32.06
C ASP A 647 -27.62 21.14 31.08
N PHE A 648 -26.41 20.65 31.34
CA PHE A 648 -25.22 20.86 30.54
C PHE A 648 -24.67 19.52 30.04
N LEU A 649 -24.24 19.47 28.78
CA LEU A 649 -23.48 18.38 28.19
C LEU A 649 -22.12 18.91 27.75
N ILE A 650 -21.05 18.28 28.21
CA ILE A 650 -19.67 18.64 27.89
C ILE A 650 -19.05 17.47 27.14
N ILE A 651 -18.42 17.76 26.00
CA ILE A 651 -17.74 16.78 25.15
C ILE A 651 -16.29 17.23 24.97
N PHE A 652 -15.34 16.41 25.39
CA PHE A 652 -13.92 16.65 25.17
C PHE A 652 -13.45 15.97 23.87
N GLY A 653 -12.70 16.68 23.03
CA GLY A 653 -12.00 16.15 21.87
C GLY A 653 -10.47 16.26 22.06
N ALA A 654 -9.74 15.28 21.51
CA ALA A 654 -8.30 15.39 21.35
C ALA A 654 -7.98 16.43 20.26
N VAL A 655 -6.87 17.13 20.43
CA VAL A 655 -6.25 17.96 19.37
C VAL A 655 -5.14 17.16 18.71
#